data_AF-L2G3R0-F1
#
_entry.id   AF-L2G3R0-F1
#
_cell.length_a   1.000
_cell.length_b   1.000
_cell.length_c   1.000
_cell.angle_alpha   90.00
_cell.angle_beta   90.00
_cell.angle_gamma   90.00
#
_symmetry.space_group_name_H-M   'P 1'
#
loop_
_entity.id
_entity.type
_entity.pdbx_description
1 polymer ?
#
loop_
_entity_poly.entity_id
_entity_poly.type
_entity_poly.pdbx_seq_one_letter_code
_entity_poly.pdbx_strand_id
1 'polypeptide(L)'
;MYETSPTMEQAQQWPMQQPLPTPIDQSSHNEQDIYDDQELIVDTEGLPQLDTIEADPGIEDAVHEDETIPVDNHPTVQSSATENTTSLSPSASTEIGPSEPLAHEVGMLSLANSKESKYLGPSSGVPFARLIFSAIPQSQGLSVSWSAPEGGTVARKPSPAHHPFPPHWTSEVDLQHFADAYFQTLHPLYPFLDEDSISDNLDCLYTTQKAGSMQMPPLAEVEASLSPFHSVQVFLVLALGARILESRLSVEFSSERYLATAMQRIGTLALHDSIEGLQIMLLLALTSFYFEEGPNAWFLVMNIIASCLDLGFQRRGVDMHRHSPLAKPNTAHIRLNLRRGIFWSAYSLERTLSVVLGRPLTLRDEAIDIEFPGHVGRPGDHAGDSVGSSALTPESARSPHHSTKRARVMVNPYAAAQYSFKFDQITAEIKLMIYRVVNLPNRFPWPTDFDTWQPDVRKRCDALLEGLRAEFRRGFRRSTSDGVVQNLELKYHHCIMLLYRPSPAITRPSFDCWKICYESAVATILINSELHRFSKLSNSWLTAHTVFVSGITFLYCLWVVPKIKQETSLVAFKSNADACSNLLKYLAKTWSVAADAVLNSSARCQQRPQVAVLYQEIDPPVIAGNVKPKKPGGYKDSGADIAYNLSLSSEVQVLSPNPRPDPLKDADWCFPDNEDGILSAIDQGATHLWANTILFASHPLQTSARIRKHEKKIKVIGQGPLIVEKYDDKDFVNTLLRQQGSFTMPWACTIHANKDTPDYTSYPYPVVAKPARGRGSHGVKVCQDENELSSHIKLLKSEGTNAIIVEEFLAGEEATVTVMPPTFDKGYWSLPVVTRFNHQDGIAPYNGTVAVTANSKAVVGSEDPAYEEVAKECEKVGKLLGTTAPIRIDVRRFKAGSKFALFDVNMKPNMTGPGRPGRDEQASLTLLAAAALGWDYKELLRQILGTSYTLEALRKLAPRT
;
A
#
# COMPACT_ATOMS: atom_id res chain seq x y z
N MET A 1 26.10 -38.39 40.94
CA MET A 1 27.30 -37.56 41.16
C MET A 1 26.82 -36.12 41.11
N TYR A 2 26.42 -35.58 42.27
CA TYR A 2 27.23 -34.66 43.12
C TYR A 2 27.52 -33.37 42.32
N GLU A 3 27.01 -32.17 42.61
CA GLU A 3 26.76 -31.45 43.88
C GLU A 3 25.88 -30.20 43.58
N THR A 4 24.75 -29.97 44.26
CA THR A 4 24.48 -29.06 45.41
C THR A 4 24.57 -27.53 45.18
N SER A 5 23.46 -26.84 45.44
CA SER A 5 23.20 -25.38 45.67
C SER A 5 23.90 -24.86 46.97
N PRO A 6 23.63 -23.67 47.60
CA PRO A 6 22.79 -22.48 47.29
C PRO A 6 23.33 -21.07 47.81
N THR A 7 22.47 -20.02 47.80
CA THR A 7 22.41 -18.80 48.70
C THR A 7 23.52 -17.70 48.60
N MET A 8 23.37 -16.41 48.93
CA MET A 8 22.35 -15.53 49.55
C MET A 8 22.69 -14.04 49.28
N GLU A 9 21.71 -13.18 49.58
CA GLU A 9 21.65 -11.71 49.77
C GLU A 9 22.92 -10.93 50.16
N GLN A 10 22.99 -9.65 49.73
CA GLN A 10 23.21 -8.53 50.67
C GLN A 10 22.79 -7.16 50.08
N ALA A 11 21.89 -6.50 50.79
CA ALA A 11 21.55 -5.09 50.69
C ALA A 11 22.61 -4.23 51.41
N GLN A 12 22.81 -2.98 50.96
CA GLN A 12 23.47 -1.96 51.78
C GLN A 12 22.81 -0.58 51.61
N GLN A 13 22.67 0.06 52.77
CA GLN A 13 21.84 1.20 53.12
C GLN A 13 22.50 2.57 52.84
N TRP A 14 21.63 3.59 52.82
CA TRP A 14 21.83 5.04 52.95
C TRP A 14 22.94 5.54 53.89
N PRO A 15 23.30 6.85 53.74
CA PRO A 15 23.09 7.75 54.88
C PRO A 15 22.40 9.09 54.53
N MET A 16 21.45 9.46 55.40
CA MET A 16 20.98 10.83 55.75
C MET A 16 22.09 11.54 56.59
N GLN A 17 22.26 12.86 56.77
CA GLN A 17 21.36 14.04 56.80
C GLN A 17 22.20 15.36 56.91
N GLN A 18 21.66 16.48 56.38
CA GLN A 18 21.67 17.90 56.87
C GLN A 18 22.92 18.82 56.83
N PRO A 19 22.77 20.18 56.91
CA PRO A 19 21.61 21.07 56.66
C PRO A 19 21.92 22.35 55.79
N LEU A 20 20.84 23.12 55.53
CA LEU A 20 20.69 24.40 54.80
C LEU A 20 21.69 25.54 55.14
N PRO A 21 21.75 26.56 54.26
CA PRO A 21 21.65 27.95 54.71
C PRO A 21 20.58 28.78 54.00
N THR A 22 20.01 29.70 54.79
CA THR A 22 18.99 30.73 54.53
C THR A 22 19.46 31.89 53.62
N PRO A 23 18.53 32.75 53.14
CA PRO A 23 18.71 33.62 51.98
C PRO A 23 19.33 34.99 52.30
N ILE A 24 19.95 35.59 51.29
CA ILE A 24 20.41 36.99 51.30
C ILE A 24 19.53 37.83 50.37
N ASP A 25 19.09 38.94 50.96
CA ASP A 25 18.32 40.07 50.45
C ASP A 25 19.13 40.95 49.48
N GLN A 26 18.47 41.55 48.47
CA GLN A 26 18.83 42.85 47.88
C GLN A 26 17.81 43.32 46.81
N SER A 27 16.86 44.13 47.29
CA SER A 27 16.45 45.45 46.78
C SER A 27 16.71 45.89 45.33
N SER A 28 15.62 46.41 44.73
CA SER A 28 15.48 47.66 43.96
C SER A 28 16.28 47.88 42.67
N HIS A 29 15.55 48.08 41.56
CA HIS A 29 15.71 49.30 40.75
C HIS A 29 14.39 49.65 40.05
N ASN A 30 13.80 50.77 40.50
CA ASN A 30 12.89 51.62 39.74
C ASN A 30 13.68 52.26 38.60
N GLU A 31 13.08 52.40 37.43
CA GLU A 31 13.33 53.52 36.52
C GLU A 31 12.03 53.87 35.79
N GLN A 32 11.48 55.02 36.16
CA GLN A 32 10.52 55.82 35.39
C GLN A 32 11.33 56.71 34.45
N ASP A 33 10.84 56.93 33.22
CA ASP A 33 10.97 58.16 32.42
C ASP A 33 10.01 57.99 31.21
N ILE A 34 8.98 58.80 30.92
CA ILE A 34 8.80 60.26 30.75
C ILE A 34 8.97 60.72 29.26
N TYR A 35 7.91 61.40 28.76
CA TYR A 35 7.72 62.24 27.54
C TYR A 35 7.79 61.54 26.14
N ASP A 36 7.00 61.90 25.13
CA ASP A 36 6.27 63.14 24.86
C ASP A 36 5.16 62.91 23.82
N ASP A 37 4.08 63.68 23.97
CA ASP A 37 3.05 63.91 22.95
C ASP A 37 3.64 64.79 21.82
N GLN A 38 3.23 64.53 20.57
CA GLN A 38 3.13 65.60 19.58
C GLN A 38 2.10 65.26 18.51
N GLU A 39 0.97 65.97 18.60
CA GLU A 39 -0.01 66.17 17.55
C GLU A 39 0.62 66.82 16.31
N LEU A 40 0.13 66.45 15.12
CA LEU A 40 0.01 67.39 14.00
C LEU A 40 -1.22 67.03 13.16
N ILE A 41 -2.01 68.08 12.94
CA ILE A 41 -3.40 68.18 12.47
C ILE A 41 -3.43 68.37 10.92
N VAL A 42 -4.64 68.27 10.33
CA VAL A 42 -5.14 68.96 9.10
C VAL A 42 -4.98 68.11 7.81
N ASP A 43 -5.98 67.81 6.94
CA ASP A 43 -7.41 68.15 6.75
C ASP A 43 -8.04 67.07 5.82
N THR A 44 -9.28 66.58 6.04
CA THR A 44 -10.59 66.96 5.39
C THR A 44 -10.51 67.23 3.88
N GLU A 45 -11.35 66.70 2.97
CA GLU A 45 -12.80 66.49 2.89
C GLU A 45 -13.06 65.27 1.95
N GLY A 46 -14.20 64.56 1.90
CA GLY A 46 -15.57 65.04 1.95
C GLY A 46 -16.58 63.88 1.96
N LEU A 47 -17.63 64.10 2.75
CA LEU A 47 -18.95 63.48 2.77
C LEU A 47 -19.83 64.12 1.65
N PRO A 48 -21.10 63.74 1.36
CA PRO A 48 -22.05 63.05 2.27
C PRO A 48 -23.09 62.06 1.67
N GLN A 49 -23.70 61.33 2.63
CA GLN A 49 -25.14 61.03 2.80
C GLN A 49 -25.82 60.02 1.86
N LEU A 50 -26.41 58.91 2.34
CA LEU A 50 -27.41 58.62 3.40
C LEU A 50 -28.81 58.42 2.78
N ASP A 51 -29.40 57.26 3.11
CA ASP A 51 -30.77 57.02 3.60
C ASP A 51 -31.21 55.59 3.19
N THR A 52 -31.38 54.64 4.11
CA THR A 52 -32.54 54.40 5.03
C THR A 52 -33.85 54.23 4.24
N ILE A 53 -34.68 53.19 4.38
CA ILE A 53 -35.46 52.67 5.53
C ILE A 53 -36.15 51.34 5.08
N GLU A 54 -36.29 50.39 6.02
CA GLU A 54 -37.40 49.44 6.39
C GLU A 54 -38.55 49.13 5.38
N ALA A 55 -39.44 48.12 5.45
CA ALA A 55 -39.82 47.00 6.33
C ALA A 55 -40.91 46.20 5.53
N ASP A 56 -40.90 44.86 5.51
CA ASP A 56 -41.86 43.96 6.22
C ASP A 56 -43.14 43.61 5.36
N PRO A 57 -44.07 42.71 5.77
CA PRO A 57 -44.03 41.25 5.58
C PRO A 57 -45.34 40.61 5.04
N GLY A 58 -45.36 39.26 5.02
CA GLY A 58 -46.55 38.41 5.21
C GLY A 58 -47.04 37.67 3.95
N ILE A 59 -47.67 36.49 4.01
CA ILE A 59 -48.26 35.74 5.12
C ILE A 59 -48.77 34.38 4.56
N GLU A 60 -48.74 33.33 5.40
CA GLU A 60 -49.69 32.17 5.52
C GLU A 60 -49.90 31.21 4.32
N ASP A 61 -49.66 29.89 4.45
CA ASP A 61 -50.44 28.83 5.13
C ASP A 61 -50.93 27.87 4.01
N ALA A 62 -51.26 26.59 4.13
CA ALA A 62 -51.33 25.55 5.16
C ALA A 62 -51.78 24.31 4.32
N VAL A 63 -51.20 23.11 4.44
CA VAL A 63 -51.54 22.05 5.42
C VAL A 63 -52.16 20.79 4.77
N HIS A 64 -51.83 19.64 5.36
CA HIS A 64 -52.46 18.29 5.35
C HIS A 64 -52.19 17.34 4.16
N GLU A 65 -51.44 16.24 4.37
CA GLU A 65 -51.83 14.92 4.97
C GLU A 65 -52.52 14.02 3.92
N ASP A 66 -52.34 12.71 3.81
CA ASP A 66 -51.52 11.72 4.52
C ASP A 66 -51.46 10.44 3.65
N GLU A 67 -50.47 9.59 3.93
CA GLU A 67 -50.51 8.12 3.98
C GLU A 67 -50.93 7.17 2.82
N THR A 68 -50.10 6.11 2.73
CA THR A 68 -50.38 4.70 2.35
C THR A 68 -49.97 4.14 0.97
N ILE A 69 -48.99 3.21 1.07
CA ILE A 69 -48.53 2.11 0.17
C ILE A 69 -49.62 0.99 0.18
N PRO A 70 -49.58 -0.18 -0.55
CA PRO A 70 -48.62 -0.74 -1.53
C PRO A 70 -49.24 -1.60 -2.69
N VAL A 71 -48.37 -2.31 -3.45
CA VAL A 71 -48.52 -3.71 -3.96
C VAL A 71 -48.46 -3.95 -5.50
N ASP A 72 -47.44 -4.74 -5.87
CA ASP A 72 -47.28 -5.81 -6.88
C ASP A 72 -47.34 -5.66 -8.43
N ASN A 73 -46.23 -6.16 -8.99
CA ASN A 73 -46.06 -7.20 -10.02
C ASN A 73 -46.30 -6.97 -11.53
N HIS A 74 -45.15 -7.14 -12.21
CA HIS A 74 -44.87 -7.85 -13.45
C HIS A 74 -44.92 -7.10 -14.80
N PRO A 75 -43.89 -7.34 -15.65
CA PRO A 75 -43.57 -6.50 -16.79
C PRO A 75 -44.18 -7.03 -18.09
N THR A 76 -44.61 -6.11 -18.96
CA THR A 76 -44.86 -6.41 -20.37
C THR A 76 -44.05 -5.44 -21.22
N VAL A 77 -43.22 -6.01 -22.09
CA VAL A 77 -42.32 -5.31 -23.02
C VAL A 77 -43.12 -4.70 -24.16
N GLN A 78 -42.96 -3.40 -24.42
CA GLN A 78 -43.10 -2.82 -25.77
C GLN A 78 -42.33 -1.49 -25.91
N SER A 79 -41.23 -1.58 -26.66
CA SER A 79 -40.53 -0.58 -27.46
C SER A 79 -41.12 0.84 -27.56
N SER A 80 -40.33 1.85 -27.16
CA SER A 80 -40.15 3.07 -27.95
C SER A 80 -38.84 3.76 -27.57
N ALA A 81 -37.93 3.85 -28.53
CA ALA A 81 -36.68 4.58 -28.42
C ALA A 81 -36.91 6.08 -28.15
N THR A 82 -36.25 6.61 -27.14
CA THR A 82 -35.87 8.02 -27.05
C THR A 82 -34.51 8.08 -26.39
N GLU A 83 -33.53 8.58 -27.14
CA GLU A 83 -32.17 8.85 -26.70
C GLU A 83 -32.20 9.88 -25.57
N ASN A 84 -31.87 9.45 -24.35
CA ASN A 84 -31.43 10.33 -23.29
C ASN A 84 -30.15 9.75 -22.70
N THR A 85 -29.03 10.38 -23.07
CA THR A 85 -27.69 10.25 -22.50
C THR A 85 -27.74 10.53 -21.00
N THR A 86 -27.97 9.49 -20.22
CA THR A 86 -27.70 9.49 -18.77
C THR A 86 -26.27 8.99 -18.57
N SER A 87 -25.43 9.88 -18.05
CA SER A 87 -24.12 9.54 -17.52
C SER A 87 -24.30 8.48 -16.44
N LEU A 88 -23.88 7.25 -16.74
CA LEU A 88 -23.74 6.19 -15.76
C LEU A 88 -22.81 6.68 -14.65
N SER A 89 -23.41 6.91 -13.50
CA SER A 89 -22.70 7.13 -12.23
C SER A 89 -21.81 5.91 -11.99
N PRO A 90 -20.49 6.06 -11.81
CA PRO A 90 -19.68 4.94 -11.36
C PRO A 90 -20.13 4.59 -9.94
N SER A 91 -20.81 3.45 -9.81
CA SER A 91 -21.36 2.94 -8.57
C SER A 91 -20.28 2.42 -7.63
N ALA A 92 -20.54 2.59 -6.33
CA ALA A 92 -19.96 1.96 -5.15
C ALA A 92 -18.51 2.31 -4.76
N SER A 93 -18.40 2.86 -3.54
CA SER A 93 -17.19 3.02 -2.74
C SER A 93 -16.37 1.72 -2.68
N THR A 94 -15.10 1.79 -3.08
CA THR A 94 -14.14 0.68 -3.09
C THR A 94 -13.17 0.79 -1.91
N GLU A 95 -13.69 0.88 -0.68
CA GLU A 95 -12.85 0.79 0.52
C GLU A 95 -13.03 -0.59 1.14
N ILE A 96 -12.00 -1.41 0.98
CA ILE A 96 -12.00 -2.79 1.42
C ILE A 96 -11.10 -2.95 2.64
N GLY A 97 -11.70 -3.32 3.77
CA GLY A 97 -11.01 -3.56 5.04
C GLY A 97 -10.52 -5.01 5.22
N PRO A 98 -9.60 -5.27 6.18
CA PRO A 98 -9.11 -6.63 6.50
C PRO A 98 -10.21 -7.61 6.97
N SER A 99 -11.41 -7.12 7.25
CA SER A 99 -12.59 -7.91 7.66
C SER A 99 -13.50 -8.36 6.52
N GLU A 100 -13.33 -7.87 5.29
CA GLU A 100 -14.27 -8.15 4.18
C GLU A 100 -13.87 -9.36 3.31
N PRO A 101 -14.84 -10.17 2.83
CA PRO A 101 -14.57 -11.34 2.00
C PRO A 101 -14.32 -10.94 0.54
N LEU A 102 -13.09 -10.52 0.20
CA LEU A 102 -12.70 -10.04 -1.13
C LEU A 102 -12.73 -11.07 -2.25
N ALA A 103 -12.71 -12.36 -1.93
CA ALA A 103 -12.16 -13.29 -2.90
C ALA A 103 -13.10 -13.57 -4.10
N HIS A 104 -14.26 -12.90 -4.16
CA HIS A 104 -15.14 -12.81 -5.34
C HIS A 104 -14.90 -11.56 -6.23
N GLU A 105 -14.03 -10.63 -5.86
CA GLU A 105 -13.85 -9.39 -6.63
C GLU A 105 -13.06 -9.57 -7.92
N VAL A 106 -13.64 -9.09 -9.02
CA VAL A 106 -13.09 -9.12 -10.37
C VAL A 106 -12.31 -7.84 -10.64
N GLY A 107 -11.05 -7.97 -11.07
CA GLY A 107 -10.24 -6.83 -11.51
C GLY A 107 -10.39 -6.57 -13.00
N MET A 108 -10.78 -5.35 -13.37
CA MET A 108 -10.64 -4.87 -14.75
C MET A 108 -9.40 -3.94 -14.79
N LEU A 109 -8.45 -4.18 -15.70
CA LEU A 109 -7.27 -3.31 -15.91
C LEU A 109 -7.16 -2.88 -17.36
N SER A 110 -6.92 -1.59 -17.60
CA SER A 110 -6.55 -1.08 -18.92
C SER A 110 -5.08 -1.41 -19.17
N LEU A 111 -4.81 -2.39 -20.03
CA LEU A 111 -3.45 -2.70 -20.46
C LEU A 111 -3.03 -1.71 -21.55
N ALA A 112 -1.77 -1.28 -21.53
CA ALA A 112 -1.20 -0.44 -22.57
C ALA A 112 -1.52 -1.05 -23.96
N ASN A 113 -2.13 -0.25 -24.84
CA ASN A 113 -2.63 -0.59 -26.18
C ASN A 113 -4.07 -1.13 -26.29
N SER A 114 -4.88 -1.17 -25.23
CA SER A 114 -6.32 -1.46 -25.35
C SER A 114 -7.18 -0.24 -25.02
N LYS A 115 -8.16 0.07 -25.88
CA LYS A 115 -9.18 1.10 -25.60
C LYS A 115 -10.18 0.67 -24.51
N GLU A 116 -10.19 -0.61 -24.15
CA GLU A 116 -11.12 -1.21 -23.19
C GLU A 116 -10.35 -1.96 -22.09
N SER A 117 -10.90 -1.94 -20.87
CA SER A 117 -10.34 -2.68 -19.75
C SER A 117 -10.39 -4.20 -20.01
N LYS A 118 -9.34 -4.93 -19.62
CA LYS A 118 -9.25 -6.40 -19.73
C LYS A 118 -9.55 -7.08 -18.39
N TYR A 119 -10.20 -8.24 -18.47
CA TYR A 119 -10.55 -9.07 -17.32
C TYR A 119 -9.33 -9.74 -16.67
N LEU A 120 -9.23 -9.61 -15.35
CA LEU A 120 -8.33 -10.33 -14.47
C LEU A 120 -9.13 -10.93 -13.30
N GLY A 121 -9.10 -12.25 -13.20
CA GLY A 121 -9.89 -12.97 -12.20
C GLY A 121 -9.17 -13.22 -10.87
N PRO A 122 -9.83 -13.91 -9.92
CA PRO A 122 -9.38 -14.03 -8.52
C PRO A 122 -8.01 -14.67 -8.29
N SER A 123 -7.52 -15.51 -9.21
CA SER A 123 -6.20 -16.17 -9.10
C SER A 123 -5.03 -15.31 -9.60
N SER A 124 -5.29 -14.16 -10.24
CA SER A 124 -4.25 -13.32 -10.87
C SER A 124 -3.29 -12.63 -9.90
N GLY A 125 -3.63 -12.61 -8.61
CA GLY A 125 -2.94 -11.82 -7.59
C GLY A 125 -3.35 -10.35 -7.58
N VAL A 126 -4.16 -9.84 -8.53
CA VAL A 126 -4.61 -8.44 -8.56
C VAL A 126 -5.56 -8.08 -7.41
N PRO A 127 -6.62 -8.87 -7.09
CA PRO A 127 -7.45 -8.59 -5.92
C PRO A 127 -6.64 -8.59 -4.62
N PHE A 128 -5.68 -9.51 -4.52
CA PHE A 128 -4.75 -9.60 -3.41
C PHE A 128 -3.78 -8.40 -3.33
N ALA A 129 -3.27 -7.93 -4.48
CA ALA A 129 -2.45 -6.72 -4.55
C ALA A 129 -3.25 -5.47 -4.15
N ARG A 130 -4.50 -5.33 -4.61
CA ARG A 130 -5.41 -4.23 -4.21
C ARG A 130 -5.61 -4.21 -2.70
N LEU A 131 -5.80 -5.37 -2.09
CA LEU A 131 -5.92 -5.52 -0.65
C LEU A 131 -4.64 -5.05 0.06
N ILE A 132 -3.47 -5.43 -0.43
CA ILE A 132 -2.19 -4.99 0.14
C ILE A 132 -2.02 -3.47 0.00
N PHE A 133 -2.39 -2.91 -1.15
CA PHE A 133 -2.30 -1.47 -1.38
C PHE A 133 -3.35 -0.67 -0.59
N SER A 134 -4.52 -1.23 -0.28
CA SER A 134 -5.50 -0.61 0.63
C SER A 134 -5.12 -0.77 2.10
N ALA A 135 -4.43 -1.86 2.44
CA ALA A 135 -3.91 -2.18 3.77
C ALA A 135 -2.69 -1.32 4.19
N ILE A 136 -1.97 -0.76 3.23
CA ILE A 136 -0.87 0.17 3.50
C ILE A 136 -1.50 1.52 3.86
N PRO A 137 -1.20 2.12 5.03
CA PRO A 137 -1.77 3.40 5.45
C PRO A 137 -1.60 4.46 4.35
N GLN A 138 -2.69 5.07 3.85
CA GLN A 138 -2.61 6.13 2.82
C GLN A 138 -1.96 7.44 3.32
N SER A 139 -1.35 7.46 4.50
CA SER A 139 -0.41 8.53 4.89
C SER A 139 0.81 8.65 3.96
N GLN A 140 0.96 7.74 2.99
CA GLN A 140 1.92 7.88 1.88
C GLN A 140 1.30 8.23 0.52
N GLY A 141 -0.03 8.36 0.35
CA GLY A 141 -0.68 8.85 -0.88
C GLY A 141 -0.78 7.88 -2.06
N LEU A 142 -1.07 6.58 -1.83
CA LEU A 142 -1.23 5.54 -2.87
C LEU A 142 -2.57 5.77 -3.57
N SER A 143 -2.57 6.35 -4.77
CA SER A 143 -3.74 6.25 -5.65
C SER A 143 -3.90 4.80 -6.05
N VAL A 144 -5.00 4.16 -5.62
CA VAL A 144 -5.36 2.77 -5.95
C VAL A 144 -5.92 2.66 -7.38
N SER A 145 -6.03 3.79 -8.09
CA SER A 145 -6.31 3.72 -9.51
C SER A 145 -5.02 3.32 -10.22
N TRP A 146 -4.99 2.09 -10.74
CA TRP A 146 -4.16 1.72 -11.90
C TRP A 146 -4.61 2.48 -13.16
N SER A 147 -5.04 3.73 -13.03
CA SER A 147 -5.10 4.68 -14.12
C SER A 147 -3.66 4.88 -14.56
N ALA A 148 -3.39 4.56 -15.82
CA ALA A 148 -2.30 5.19 -16.52
C ALA A 148 -2.33 6.70 -16.18
N PRO A 149 -1.19 7.33 -15.86
CA PRO A 149 -1.18 8.75 -15.54
C PRO A 149 -1.76 9.54 -16.72
N GLU A 150 -2.99 10.02 -16.57
CA GLU A 150 -3.56 11.00 -17.48
C GLU A 150 -2.73 12.28 -17.32
N GLY A 151 -1.96 12.60 -18.36
CA GLY A 151 -1.12 13.80 -18.42
C GLY A 151 0.39 13.57 -18.33
N GLY A 152 0.87 12.33 -18.41
CA GLY A 152 2.29 12.04 -18.48
C GLY A 152 2.56 10.79 -19.31
N THR A 153 2.32 10.85 -20.62
CA THR A 153 2.99 9.92 -21.52
C THR A 153 4.49 10.15 -21.37
N VAL A 154 5.15 9.35 -20.52
CA VAL A 154 6.46 8.86 -20.89
C VAL A 154 6.17 7.99 -22.12
N ALA A 155 6.04 8.65 -23.27
CA ALA A 155 6.04 8.00 -24.55
C ALA A 155 7.39 7.30 -24.61
N ARG A 156 7.42 6.02 -24.19
CA ARG A 156 8.51 5.15 -24.53
C ARG A 156 8.52 5.21 -26.04
N LYS A 157 9.55 5.84 -26.61
CA LYS A 157 9.73 5.86 -28.07
C LYS A 157 9.49 4.42 -28.54
N PRO A 158 8.57 4.16 -29.49
CA PRO A 158 8.46 2.83 -30.05
C PRO A 158 9.87 2.44 -30.49
N SER A 159 10.38 1.36 -29.93
CA SER A 159 11.62 0.77 -30.41
C SER A 159 11.40 0.58 -31.91
N PRO A 160 12.31 1.06 -32.77
CA PRO A 160 12.13 0.88 -34.21
C PRO A 160 11.97 -0.62 -34.47
N ALA A 161 10.83 -1.02 -35.05
CA ALA A 161 10.55 -2.41 -35.35
C ALA A 161 11.76 -3.01 -36.07
N HIS A 162 12.35 -4.06 -35.48
CA HIS A 162 13.57 -4.64 -36.03
C HIS A 162 13.26 -5.24 -37.39
N HIS A 163 13.97 -4.79 -38.42
CA HIS A 163 13.79 -5.30 -39.77
C HIS A 163 14.34 -6.74 -39.87
N PRO A 164 13.68 -7.62 -40.65
CA PRO A 164 14.20 -8.95 -40.93
C PRO A 164 15.58 -8.86 -41.58
N PHE A 165 16.36 -9.94 -41.47
CA PHE A 165 17.66 -10.01 -42.13
C PHE A 165 17.49 -9.91 -43.65
N PRO A 166 18.35 -9.15 -44.35
CA PRO A 166 18.29 -9.09 -45.80
C PRO A 166 18.64 -10.44 -46.45
N PRO A 167 18.22 -10.71 -47.69
CA PRO A 167 18.47 -11.99 -48.36
C PRO A 167 19.95 -12.38 -48.49
N HIS A 168 20.85 -11.39 -48.48
CA HIS A 168 22.30 -11.55 -48.58
C HIS A 168 23.00 -11.58 -47.20
N TRP A 169 22.25 -11.60 -46.09
CA TRP A 169 22.82 -11.67 -44.76
C TRP A 169 23.55 -12.99 -44.53
N THR A 170 24.68 -12.89 -43.84
CA THR A 170 25.49 -14.02 -43.37
C THR A 170 25.75 -13.88 -41.87
N SER A 171 25.65 -14.99 -41.12
CA SER A 171 25.95 -14.98 -39.68
C SER A 171 27.46 -15.03 -39.44
N GLU A 172 27.96 -14.19 -38.53
CA GLU A 172 29.31 -14.30 -37.95
C GLU A 172 29.31 -15.03 -36.60
N VAL A 173 28.13 -15.35 -36.07
CA VAL A 173 27.94 -16.02 -34.78
C VAL A 173 27.63 -17.50 -35.01
N ASP A 174 28.18 -18.35 -34.16
CA ASP A 174 27.86 -19.77 -34.15
C ASP A 174 26.44 -20.01 -33.64
N LEU A 175 25.53 -20.27 -34.60
CA LEU A 175 24.09 -20.45 -34.38
C LEU A 175 23.78 -21.69 -33.53
N GLN A 176 24.68 -22.67 -33.48
CA GLN A 176 24.51 -23.87 -32.66
C GLN A 176 24.37 -23.49 -31.18
N HIS A 177 25.14 -22.51 -30.70
CA HIS A 177 25.04 -22.05 -29.30
C HIS A 177 23.66 -21.46 -28.97
N PHE A 178 22.97 -20.85 -29.94
CA PHE A 178 21.62 -20.34 -29.74
C PHE A 178 20.62 -21.50 -29.66
N ALA A 179 20.71 -22.47 -30.57
CA ALA A 179 19.89 -23.68 -30.50
C ALA A 179 20.10 -24.43 -29.18
N ASP A 180 21.34 -24.64 -28.77
CA ASP A 180 21.70 -25.28 -27.50
C ASP A 180 21.10 -24.52 -26.31
N ALA A 181 21.16 -23.18 -26.30
CA ALA A 181 20.56 -22.37 -25.24
C ALA A 181 19.04 -22.56 -25.14
N TYR A 182 18.34 -22.73 -26.26
CA TYR A 182 16.91 -23.06 -26.27
C TYR A 182 16.66 -24.46 -25.70
N PHE A 183 17.36 -25.49 -26.19
CA PHE A 183 17.17 -26.89 -25.78
C PHE A 183 17.58 -27.15 -24.32
N GLN A 184 18.53 -26.39 -23.79
CA GLN A 184 18.92 -26.51 -22.38
C GLN A 184 17.96 -25.80 -21.43
N THR A 185 17.20 -24.80 -21.90
CA THR A 185 16.44 -23.90 -21.03
C THR A 185 14.94 -24.12 -21.09
N LEU A 186 14.36 -24.25 -22.30
CA LEU A 186 12.92 -24.27 -22.51
C LEU A 186 12.41 -25.69 -22.80
N HIS A 187 13.12 -26.43 -23.65
CA HIS A 187 12.73 -27.79 -24.05
C HIS A 187 12.52 -28.76 -22.87
N PRO A 188 13.31 -28.74 -21.77
CA PRO A 188 13.10 -29.69 -20.66
C PRO A 188 11.74 -29.53 -19.98
N LEU A 189 11.12 -28.35 -20.08
CA LEU A 189 9.77 -28.07 -19.56
C LEU A 189 8.70 -28.17 -20.66
N TYR A 190 9.07 -27.94 -21.92
CA TYR A 190 8.18 -27.91 -23.08
C TYR A 190 8.73 -28.77 -24.24
N PRO A 191 8.67 -30.11 -24.16
CA PRO A 191 9.36 -31.02 -25.07
C PRO A 191 8.54 -31.30 -26.33
N PHE A 192 8.23 -30.25 -27.10
CA PHE A 192 7.40 -30.36 -28.31
C PHE A 192 8.20 -30.37 -29.62
N LEU A 193 9.53 -30.24 -29.56
CA LEU A 193 10.46 -30.36 -30.69
C LEU A 193 11.35 -31.60 -30.56
N ASP A 194 11.89 -32.05 -31.67
CA ASP A 194 12.94 -33.07 -31.73
C ASP A 194 14.30 -32.38 -31.94
N GLU A 195 15.23 -32.56 -31.00
CA GLU A 195 16.52 -31.85 -30.98
C GLU A 195 17.41 -32.26 -32.15
N ASP A 196 17.42 -33.55 -32.49
CA ASP A 196 18.16 -34.08 -33.63
C ASP A 196 17.61 -33.48 -34.94
N SER A 197 16.28 -33.44 -35.11
CA SER A 197 15.65 -32.84 -36.30
C SER A 197 15.96 -31.35 -36.46
N ILE A 198 16.00 -30.56 -35.38
CA ILE A 198 16.36 -29.14 -35.46
C ILE A 198 17.86 -28.97 -35.73
N SER A 199 18.71 -29.81 -35.13
CA SER A 199 20.16 -29.82 -35.39
C SER A 199 20.46 -30.18 -36.84
N ASP A 200 19.81 -31.20 -37.41
CA ASP A 200 19.95 -31.58 -38.82
C ASP A 200 19.52 -30.44 -39.77
N ASN A 201 18.42 -29.74 -39.45
CA ASN A 201 17.98 -28.56 -40.20
C ASN A 201 18.96 -27.38 -40.05
N LEU A 202 19.63 -27.24 -38.91
CA LEU A 202 20.65 -26.23 -38.67
C LEU A 202 21.96 -26.58 -39.39
N ASP A 203 22.37 -27.85 -39.40
CA ASP A 203 23.51 -28.38 -40.14
C ASP A 203 23.35 -28.22 -41.65
N CYS A 204 22.12 -28.27 -42.17
CA CYS A 204 21.83 -27.88 -43.56
C CYS A 204 22.24 -26.44 -43.87
N LEU A 205 22.18 -25.53 -42.88
CA LEU A 205 22.68 -24.15 -43.03
C LEU A 205 24.20 -24.14 -43.19
N TYR A 206 24.91 -25.01 -42.48
CA TYR A 206 26.38 -25.08 -42.50
C TYR A 206 26.93 -25.88 -43.70
N THR A 207 26.23 -26.91 -44.15
CA THR A 207 26.68 -27.86 -45.19
C THR A 207 26.50 -27.38 -46.63
N THR A 208 25.78 -26.28 -46.88
CA THR A 208 25.70 -25.60 -48.20
C THR A 208 27.00 -24.83 -48.54
N GLN A 209 28.10 -25.14 -47.83
CA GLN A 209 29.45 -24.65 -48.10
C GLN A 209 29.99 -25.16 -49.44
N LYS A 210 30.40 -24.22 -50.32
CA LYS A 210 31.45 -24.52 -51.31
C LYS A 210 32.77 -24.71 -50.56
N ALA A 211 33.46 -25.82 -50.81
CA ALA A 211 34.74 -26.14 -50.20
C ALA A 211 35.72 -24.94 -50.28
N GLY A 212 35.99 -24.30 -49.13
CA GLY A 212 36.99 -23.23 -49.01
C GLY A 212 36.54 -21.90 -48.39
N SER A 213 35.26 -21.66 -48.08
CA SER A 213 34.79 -20.43 -47.40
C SER A 213 34.33 -20.69 -45.96
N MET A 214 34.83 -19.88 -45.01
CA MET A 214 34.39 -19.87 -43.60
C MET A 214 33.06 -19.11 -43.37
N GLN A 215 32.45 -18.54 -44.41
CA GLN A 215 31.22 -17.75 -44.29
C GLN A 215 29.96 -18.59 -44.53
N MET A 216 28.93 -18.38 -43.70
CA MET A 216 27.60 -18.97 -43.88
C MET A 216 26.98 -18.59 -45.23
N PRO A 217 26.21 -19.48 -45.89
CA PRO A 217 25.46 -19.15 -47.10
C PRO A 217 24.45 -18.01 -46.85
N PRO A 218 24.16 -17.19 -47.88
CA PRO A 218 23.11 -16.18 -47.82
C PRO A 218 21.75 -16.78 -47.41
N LEU A 219 20.95 -15.99 -46.68
CA LEU A 219 19.59 -16.35 -46.27
C LEU A 219 18.73 -16.90 -47.43
N ALA A 220 18.84 -16.35 -48.64
CA ALA A 220 18.09 -16.84 -49.81
C ALA A 220 18.43 -18.28 -50.23
N GLU A 221 19.67 -18.72 -50.04
CA GLU A 221 20.08 -20.10 -50.37
C GLU A 221 19.63 -21.09 -49.30
N VAL A 222 19.64 -20.63 -48.04
CA VAL A 222 19.04 -21.33 -46.91
C VAL A 222 17.55 -21.56 -47.12
N GLU A 223 16.84 -20.54 -47.58
CA GLU A 223 15.39 -20.61 -47.88
C GLU A 223 15.06 -21.66 -48.94
N ALA A 224 15.94 -21.84 -49.93
CA ALA A 224 15.73 -22.85 -50.97
C ALA A 224 15.99 -24.28 -50.47
N SER A 225 16.72 -24.44 -49.35
CA SER A 225 17.21 -25.73 -48.86
C SER A 225 16.32 -26.35 -47.78
N LEU A 226 15.51 -25.55 -47.09
CA LEU A 226 14.60 -26.00 -46.02
C LEU A 226 13.13 -25.87 -46.42
N SER A 227 12.27 -26.69 -45.82
CA SER A 227 10.82 -26.47 -45.93
C SER A 227 10.44 -25.14 -45.27
N PRO A 228 9.36 -24.46 -45.72
CA PRO A 228 8.90 -23.22 -45.09
C PRO A 228 8.63 -23.36 -43.58
N PHE A 229 8.12 -24.51 -43.14
CA PHE A 229 7.91 -24.82 -41.72
C PHE A 229 9.23 -24.92 -40.95
N HIS A 230 10.19 -25.72 -41.44
CA HIS A 230 11.48 -25.90 -40.76
C HIS A 230 12.28 -24.61 -40.70
N SER A 231 12.24 -23.80 -41.76
CA SER A 231 12.86 -22.47 -41.78
C SER A 231 12.34 -21.60 -40.64
N VAL A 232 11.01 -21.49 -40.49
CA VAL A 232 10.40 -20.70 -39.40
C VAL A 232 10.74 -21.27 -38.03
N GLN A 233 10.69 -22.60 -37.85
CA GLN A 233 11.05 -23.26 -36.60
C GLN A 233 12.49 -22.92 -36.17
N VAL A 234 13.46 -23.06 -37.08
CA VAL A 234 14.87 -22.74 -36.82
C VAL A 234 15.01 -21.27 -36.42
N PHE A 235 14.44 -20.33 -37.17
CA PHE A 235 14.55 -18.90 -36.82
C PHE A 235 13.93 -18.55 -35.47
N LEU A 236 12.80 -19.17 -35.09
CA LEU A 236 12.21 -18.95 -33.77
C LEU A 236 13.02 -19.58 -32.64
N VAL A 237 13.59 -20.77 -32.85
CA VAL A 237 14.53 -21.41 -31.90
C VAL A 237 15.76 -20.54 -31.70
N LEU A 238 16.36 -20.05 -32.79
CA LEU A 238 17.50 -19.13 -32.73
C LEU A 238 17.14 -17.81 -32.05
N ALA A 239 15.96 -17.24 -32.31
CA ALA A 239 15.51 -16.01 -31.66
C ALA A 239 15.39 -16.17 -30.14
N LEU A 240 14.73 -17.25 -29.68
CA LEU A 240 14.60 -17.56 -28.25
C LEU A 240 15.95 -17.87 -27.60
N GLY A 241 16.77 -18.67 -28.26
CA GLY A 241 18.12 -19.02 -27.80
C GLY A 241 19.04 -17.80 -27.65
N ALA A 242 19.08 -16.96 -28.69
CA ALA A 242 19.77 -15.68 -28.66
C ALA A 242 19.25 -14.82 -27.52
N ARG A 243 17.92 -14.63 -27.40
CA ARG A 243 17.31 -13.81 -26.32
C ARG A 243 17.68 -14.31 -24.92
N ILE A 244 17.71 -15.63 -24.71
CA ILE A 244 18.17 -16.22 -23.45
C ILE A 244 19.63 -15.82 -23.19
N LEU A 245 20.52 -16.02 -24.16
CA LEU A 245 21.94 -15.68 -24.00
C LEU A 245 22.20 -14.18 -23.87
N GLU A 246 21.44 -13.33 -24.55
CA GLU A 246 21.51 -11.88 -24.39
C GLU A 246 21.25 -11.49 -22.93
N SER A 247 20.24 -12.10 -22.31
CA SER A 247 19.93 -11.88 -20.89
C SER A 247 21.00 -12.44 -19.95
N ARG A 248 21.57 -13.61 -20.26
CA ARG A 248 22.57 -14.28 -19.39
C ARG A 248 23.94 -13.61 -19.45
N LEU A 249 24.37 -13.23 -20.65
CA LEU A 249 25.68 -12.69 -20.95
C LEU A 249 25.70 -11.16 -20.94
N SER A 250 24.53 -10.51 -20.96
CA SER A 250 24.41 -9.05 -21.11
C SER A 250 25.10 -8.53 -22.39
N VAL A 251 24.95 -9.29 -23.49
CA VAL A 251 25.48 -8.99 -24.84
C VAL A 251 24.32 -8.95 -25.82
N GLU A 252 24.33 -8.09 -26.83
CA GLU A 252 23.30 -8.07 -27.88
C GLU A 252 23.66 -9.03 -29.01
N PHE A 253 22.74 -9.93 -29.35
CA PHE A 253 22.88 -10.93 -30.42
C PHE A 253 21.84 -10.73 -31.52
N SER A 254 21.17 -9.58 -31.56
CA SER A 254 20.12 -9.27 -32.53
C SER A 254 18.97 -10.31 -32.54
N SER A 255 18.59 -10.85 -31.37
CA SER A 255 17.50 -11.84 -31.23
C SER A 255 16.21 -11.41 -31.95
N GLU A 256 15.92 -10.11 -31.94
CA GLU A 256 14.73 -9.50 -32.56
C GLU A 256 14.74 -9.60 -34.09
N ARG A 257 15.91 -9.62 -34.73
CA ARG A 257 16.01 -9.81 -36.19
C ARG A 257 15.75 -11.25 -36.61
N TYR A 258 16.17 -12.23 -35.80
CA TYR A 258 15.79 -13.64 -36.01
C TYR A 258 14.27 -13.81 -35.89
N LEU A 259 13.66 -13.19 -34.87
CA LEU A 259 12.21 -13.18 -34.70
C LEU A 259 11.50 -12.50 -35.88
N ALA A 260 11.94 -11.31 -36.30
CA ALA A 260 11.36 -10.59 -37.44
C ALA A 260 11.46 -11.41 -38.74
N THR A 261 12.58 -12.11 -38.96
CA THR A 261 12.78 -12.98 -40.12
C THR A 261 11.84 -14.18 -40.11
N ALA A 262 11.54 -14.76 -38.95
CA ALA A 262 10.50 -15.79 -38.83
C ALA A 262 9.10 -15.22 -39.09
N MET A 263 8.77 -14.07 -38.48
CA MET A 263 7.45 -13.44 -38.58
C MET A 263 7.08 -13.05 -40.02
N GLN A 264 8.05 -12.64 -40.84
CA GLN A 264 7.84 -12.34 -42.27
C GLN A 264 7.30 -13.54 -43.06
N ARG A 265 7.59 -14.76 -42.62
CA ARG A 265 7.29 -16.01 -43.35
C ARG A 265 6.06 -16.73 -42.84
N ILE A 266 5.62 -16.42 -41.63
CA ILE A 266 4.49 -17.11 -40.99
C ILE A 266 3.18 -16.92 -41.74
N GLY A 267 2.97 -15.75 -42.35
CA GLY A 267 1.70 -15.39 -43.01
C GLY A 267 1.30 -16.26 -44.21
N THR A 268 2.21 -17.08 -44.74
CA THR A 268 1.95 -18.00 -45.86
C THR A 268 1.70 -19.45 -45.41
N LEU A 269 1.77 -19.74 -44.11
CA LEU A 269 1.67 -21.10 -43.57
C LEU A 269 0.31 -21.38 -42.94
N ALA A 270 -0.23 -22.56 -43.21
CA ALA A 270 -1.39 -23.10 -42.50
C ALA A 270 -0.93 -23.76 -41.20
N LEU A 271 -0.97 -23.02 -40.08
CA LEU A 271 -0.38 -23.47 -38.81
C LEU A 271 -1.26 -24.43 -37.99
N HIS A 272 -2.57 -24.45 -38.22
CA HIS A 272 -3.52 -25.09 -37.32
C HIS A 272 -3.68 -26.61 -37.54
N ASP A 273 -3.22 -27.12 -38.68
CA ASP A 273 -3.63 -28.44 -39.19
C ASP A 273 -2.50 -29.49 -39.17
N SER A 274 -1.31 -29.13 -38.67
CA SER A 274 -0.12 -29.99 -38.70
C SER A 274 0.68 -29.95 -37.39
N ILE A 275 1.51 -30.98 -37.19
CA ILE A 275 2.45 -31.06 -36.06
C ILE A 275 3.41 -29.87 -36.13
N GLU A 276 3.98 -29.62 -37.31
CA GLU A 276 4.96 -28.57 -37.56
C GLU A 276 4.36 -27.18 -37.36
N GLY A 277 3.11 -26.98 -37.77
CA GLY A 277 2.36 -25.75 -37.53
C GLY A 277 2.12 -25.48 -36.05
N LEU A 278 1.71 -26.50 -35.28
CA LEU A 278 1.52 -26.37 -33.83
C LEU A 278 2.84 -26.16 -33.09
N GLN A 279 3.95 -26.75 -33.55
CA GLN A 279 5.29 -26.47 -33.04
C GLN A 279 5.67 -25.00 -33.23
N ILE A 280 5.38 -24.41 -34.40
CA ILE A 280 5.58 -22.98 -34.67
C ILE A 280 4.70 -22.13 -33.74
N MET A 281 3.42 -22.47 -33.57
CA MET A 281 2.53 -21.73 -32.68
C MET A 281 2.99 -21.77 -31.22
N LEU A 282 3.50 -22.92 -30.76
CA LEU A 282 4.08 -23.05 -29.41
C LEU A 282 5.37 -22.23 -29.26
N LEU A 283 6.25 -22.20 -30.28
CA LEU A 283 7.41 -21.31 -30.30
C LEU A 283 6.99 -19.84 -30.23
N LEU A 284 5.96 -19.43 -30.97
CA LEU A 284 5.39 -18.08 -30.90
C LEU A 284 4.76 -17.76 -29.53
N ALA A 285 4.16 -18.75 -28.87
CA ALA A 285 3.67 -18.59 -27.50
C ALA A 285 4.85 -18.34 -26.54
N LEU A 286 5.94 -19.08 -26.68
CA LEU A 286 7.16 -18.82 -25.91
C LEU A 286 7.76 -17.45 -26.23
N THR A 287 7.82 -17.01 -27.49
CA THR A 287 8.36 -15.68 -27.83
C THR A 287 7.58 -14.56 -27.17
N SER A 288 6.25 -14.70 -27.04
CA SER A 288 5.42 -13.73 -26.32
C SER A 288 5.76 -13.54 -24.83
N PHE A 289 6.57 -14.43 -24.24
CA PHE A 289 7.04 -14.28 -22.86
C PHE A 289 8.37 -13.55 -22.73
N TYR A 290 9.20 -13.58 -23.78
CA TYR A 290 10.59 -13.10 -23.76
C TYR A 290 10.84 -11.84 -24.60
N PHE A 291 9.89 -11.48 -25.47
CA PHE A 291 9.92 -10.27 -26.30
C PHE A 291 8.80 -9.31 -25.89
N GLU A 292 9.11 -8.01 -25.88
CA GLU A 292 8.18 -6.98 -25.39
C GLU A 292 6.99 -6.75 -26.34
N GLU A 293 7.19 -6.94 -27.64
CA GLU A 293 6.18 -6.78 -28.71
C GLU A 293 5.64 -8.15 -29.18
N GLY A 294 5.31 -9.02 -28.22
CA GLY A 294 4.76 -10.35 -28.51
C GLY A 294 3.26 -10.35 -28.85
N PRO A 295 2.78 -11.33 -29.64
CA PRO A 295 1.34 -11.56 -29.80
C PRO A 295 0.71 -11.91 -28.44
N ASN A 296 -0.60 -11.72 -28.31
CA ASN A 296 -1.27 -12.04 -27.05
C ASN A 296 -1.18 -13.55 -26.74
N ALA A 297 -0.31 -13.88 -25.77
CA ALA A 297 0.02 -15.25 -25.40
C ALA A 297 -1.21 -16.11 -25.10
N TRP A 298 -2.20 -15.55 -24.40
CA TRP A 298 -3.40 -16.29 -24.03
C TRP A 298 -4.23 -16.65 -25.26
N PHE A 299 -4.50 -15.70 -26.16
CA PHE A 299 -5.25 -16.01 -27.38
C PHE A 299 -4.52 -17.03 -28.24
N LEU A 300 -3.20 -16.91 -28.37
CA LEU A 300 -2.40 -17.85 -29.13
C LEU A 300 -2.49 -19.26 -28.53
N VAL A 301 -2.29 -19.41 -27.21
CA VAL A 301 -2.42 -20.70 -26.53
C VAL A 301 -3.83 -21.27 -26.66
N MET A 302 -4.89 -20.46 -26.61
CA MET A 302 -6.26 -20.94 -26.83
C MET A 302 -6.46 -21.51 -28.24
N ASN A 303 -5.86 -20.87 -29.26
CA ASN A 303 -5.89 -21.40 -30.63
C ASN A 303 -5.11 -22.72 -30.74
N ILE A 304 -3.96 -22.85 -30.06
CA ILE A 304 -3.20 -24.11 -30.02
C ILE A 304 -4.03 -25.23 -29.39
N ILE A 305 -4.70 -24.95 -28.27
CA ILE A 305 -5.59 -25.91 -27.61
C ILE A 305 -6.72 -26.31 -28.56
N ALA A 306 -7.39 -25.36 -29.21
CA ALA A 306 -8.46 -25.66 -30.17
C ALA A 306 -7.98 -26.56 -31.32
N SER A 307 -6.83 -26.26 -31.92
CA SER A 307 -6.22 -27.09 -32.96
C SER A 307 -5.80 -28.47 -32.46
N CYS A 308 -5.25 -28.57 -31.24
CA CYS A 308 -4.97 -29.86 -30.62
C CYS A 308 -6.25 -30.69 -30.46
N LEU A 309 -7.37 -30.08 -30.07
CA LEU A 309 -8.65 -30.76 -29.93
C LEU A 309 -9.21 -31.25 -31.26
N ASP A 310 -9.11 -30.43 -32.31
CA ASP A 310 -9.56 -30.76 -33.67
C ASP A 310 -8.73 -31.91 -34.28
N LEU A 311 -7.42 -31.89 -34.07
CA LEU A 311 -6.51 -32.98 -34.46
C LEU A 311 -6.59 -34.21 -33.52
N GLY A 312 -7.35 -34.12 -32.43
CA GLY A 312 -7.53 -35.18 -31.45
C GLY A 312 -6.31 -35.45 -30.56
N PHE A 313 -5.38 -34.50 -30.41
CA PHE A 313 -4.10 -34.69 -29.71
C PHE A 313 -4.25 -35.03 -28.22
N GLN A 314 -5.37 -34.69 -27.59
CA GLN A 314 -5.75 -35.05 -26.23
C GLN A 314 -6.16 -36.52 -26.06
N ARG A 315 -6.40 -37.25 -27.16
CA ARG A 315 -6.99 -38.61 -27.14
C ARG A 315 -5.97 -39.74 -27.38
N ARG A 316 -6.03 -40.80 -26.57
CA ARG A 316 -5.32 -42.06 -26.77
C ARG A 316 -5.77 -42.72 -28.08
N GLY A 317 -4.84 -43.36 -28.79
CA GLY A 317 -5.15 -44.25 -29.93
C GLY A 317 -5.47 -43.59 -31.28
N VAL A 318 -5.54 -42.26 -31.40
CA VAL A 318 -5.84 -41.59 -32.70
C VAL A 318 -4.78 -41.90 -33.78
N ASP A 319 -3.53 -42.20 -33.40
CA ASP A 319 -2.46 -42.54 -34.35
C ASP A 319 -2.47 -44.01 -34.81
N MET A 320 -3.12 -44.92 -34.06
CA MET A 320 -3.15 -46.36 -34.40
C MET A 320 -3.82 -46.65 -35.75
N HIS A 321 -4.66 -45.76 -36.25
CA HIS A 321 -5.40 -45.94 -37.51
C HIS A 321 -4.83 -45.16 -38.71
N ARG A 322 -3.82 -44.30 -38.51
CA ARG A 322 -3.23 -43.47 -39.57
C ARG A 322 -1.81 -43.88 -39.98
N HIS A 323 -1.22 -44.88 -39.31
CA HIS A 323 0.09 -45.36 -39.70
C HIS A 323 0.03 -46.20 -40.96
N SER A 324 0.81 -45.79 -41.98
CA SER A 324 1.19 -46.70 -43.05
C SER A 324 1.90 -47.91 -42.43
N PRO A 325 1.54 -49.16 -42.77
CA PRO A 325 2.21 -50.37 -42.31
C PRO A 325 3.73 -50.40 -42.57
N LEU A 326 4.25 -49.45 -43.36
CA LEU A 326 5.64 -49.33 -43.79
C LEU A 326 6.52 -48.41 -42.91
N ALA A 327 5.96 -47.69 -41.93
CA ALA A 327 6.75 -46.77 -41.10
C ALA A 327 7.65 -47.52 -40.10
N LYS A 328 8.93 -47.12 -39.99
CA LYS A 328 9.86 -47.71 -39.02
C LYS A 328 9.35 -47.46 -37.58
N PRO A 329 9.43 -48.45 -36.67
CA PRO A 329 8.95 -48.32 -35.28
C PRO A 329 9.52 -47.12 -34.52
N ASN A 330 10.80 -46.78 -34.75
CA ASN A 330 11.46 -45.64 -34.10
C ASN A 330 10.85 -44.29 -34.52
N THR A 331 10.55 -44.12 -35.82
CA THR A 331 9.96 -42.89 -36.36
C THR A 331 8.51 -42.70 -35.87
N ALA A 332 7.75 -43.79 -35.76
CA ALA A 332 6.41 -43.74 -35.17
C ALA A 332 6.44 -43.34 -33.69
N HIS A 333 7.42 -43.86 -32.94
CA HIS A 333 7.61 -43.52 -31.52
C HIS A 333 8.02 -42.06 -31.30
N ILE A 334 8.93 -41.52 -32.12
CA ILE A 334 9.32 -40.09 -32.07
C ILE A 334 8.10 -39.21 -32.33
N ARG A 335 7.36 -39.49 -33.41
CA ARG A 335 6.16 -38.72 -33.77
C ARG A 335 5.08 -38.76 -32.69
N LEU A 336 4.88 -39.91 -32.04
CA LEU A 336 3.95 -40.04 -30.91
C LEU A 336 4.38 -39.17 -29.73
N ASN A 337 5.67 -39.14 -29.40
CA ASN A 337 6.18 -38.30 -28.31
C ASN A 337 6.13 -36.81 -28.65
N LEU A 338 6.36 -36.42 -29.92
CA LEU A 338 6.15 -35.04 -30.37
C LEU A 338 4.70 -34.61 -30.19
N ARG A 339 3.73 -35.45 -30.58
CA ARG A 339 2.31 -35.18 -30.37
C ARG A 339 1.97 -35.00 -28.89
N ARG A 340 2.43 -35.93 -28.03
CA ARG A 340 2.28 -35.83 -26.57
C ARG A 340 2.92 -34.55 -26.03
N GLY A 341 4.13 -34.23 -26.49
CA GLY A 341 4.87 -33.04 -26.13
C GLY A 341 4.16 -31.75 -26.50
N ILE A 342 3.59 -31.66 -27.70
CA ILE A 342 2.78 -30.52 -28.17
C ILE A 342 1.58 -30.32 -27.25
N PHE A 343 0.79 -31.36 -27.04
CA PHE A 343 -0.42 -31.27 -26.23
C PHE A 343 -0.11 -30.86 -24.78
N TRP A 344 0.82 -31.56 -24.13
CA TRP A 344 1.14 -31.28 -22.72
C TRP A 344 1.88 -29.94 -22.53
N SER A 345 2.66 -29.49 -23.51
CA SER A 345 3.22 -28.12 -23.49
C SER A 345 2.13 -27.06 -23.61
N ALA A 346 1.18 -27.23 -24.52
CA ALA A 346 0.03 -26.34 -24.65
C ALA A 346 -0.82 -26.32 -23.36
N TYR A 347 -1.06 -27.49 -22.77
CA TYR A 347 -1.72 -27.64 -21.47
C TYR A 347 -0.98 -26.86 -20.38
N SER A 348 0.33 -27.04 -20.24
CA SER A 348 1.15 -26.37 -19.23
C SER A 348 1.10 -24.84 -19.36
N LEU A 349 1.19 -24.33 -20.59
CA LEU A 349 1.10 -22.90 -20.88
C LEU A 349 -0.29 -22.34 -20.57
N GLU A 350 -1.35 -23.10 -20.88
CA GLU A 350 -2.71 -22.71 -20.53
C GLU A 350 -2.88 -22.63 -19.01
N ARG A 351 -2.45 -23.64 -18.25
CA ARG A 351 -2.59 -23.65 -16.78
C ARG A 351 -1.87 -22.46 -16.17
N THR A 352 -0.65 -22.19 -16.64
CA THR A 352 0.17 -21.05 -16.20
C THR A 352 -0.54 -19.72 -16.49
N LEU A 353 -0.97 -19.48 -17.73
CA LEU A 353 -1.62 -18.23 -18.12
C LEU A 353 -2.98 -18.03 -17.45
N SER A 354 -3.77 -19.10 -17.33
CA SER A 354 -5.06 -19.05 -16.67
C SER A 354 -4.89 -18.69 -15.19
N VAL A 355 -3.89 -19.21 -14.48
CA VAL A 355 -3.58 -18.77 -13.10
C VAL A 355 -3.09 -17.33 -13.06
N VAL A 356 -2.05 -16.99 -13.82
CA VAL A 356 -1.41 -15.66 -13.81
C VAL A 356 -2.40 -14.54 -14.18
N LEU A 357 -3.29 -14.78 -15.13
CA LEU A 357 -4.32 -13.82 -15.55
C LEU A 357 -5.65 -13.98 -14.78
N GLY A 358 -5.75 -14.99 -13.91
CA GLY A 358 -6.97 -15.30 -13.17
C GLY A 358 -8.14 -15.78 -14.04
N ARG A 359 -7.90 -16.19 -15.29
CA ARG A 359 -8.94 -16.61 -16.24
C ARG A 359 -9.44 -18.03 -15.97
N PRO A 360 -10.69 -18.39 -16.33
CA PRO A 360 -11.17 -19.78 -16.22
C PRO A 360 -10.30 -20.76 -17.02
N LEU A 361 -10.23 -22.01 -16.57
CA LEU A 361 -9.64 -23.09 -17.35
C LEU A 361 -10.52 -23.39 -18.57
N THR A 362 -9.92 -23.48 -19.75
CA THR A 362 -10.69 -23.69 -21.00
C THR A 362 -10.85 -25.15 -21.38
N LEU A 363 -9.82 -25.97 -21.11
CA LEU A 363 -9.88 -27.44 -21.24
C LEU A 363 -9.96 -28.05 -19.85
N ARG A 364 -10.96 -28.92 -19.60
CA ARG A 364 -11.05 -29.68 -18.36
C ARG A 364 -10.35 -31.03 -18.47
N ASP A 365 -9.80 -31.50 -17.36
CA ASP A 365 -8.95 -32.70 -17.32
C ASP A 365 -9.73 -33.98 -17.66
N GLU A 366 -11.05 -34.02 -17.46
CA GLU A 366 -11.87 -35.20 -17.80
C GLU A 366 -11.95 -35.47 -19.32
N ALA A 367 -11.55 -34.52 -20.15
CA ALA A 367 -11.50 -34.67 -21.61
C ALA A 367 -10.15 -35.21 -22.14
N ILE A 368 -9.22 -35.55 -21.24
CA ILE A 368 -7.83 -35.90 -21.56
C ILE A 368 -7.56 -37.36 -21.16
N ASP A 369 -7.12 -38.18 -22.11
CA ASP A 369 -6.68 -39.57 -21.84
C ASP A 369 -5.33 -39.93 -22.49
N ILE A 370 -4.67 -38.96 -23.17
CA ILE A 370 -3.31 -39.14 -23.71
C ILE A 370 -2.25 -39.20 -22.59
N GLU A 371 -1.26 -40.06 -22.75
CA GLU A 371 -0.17 -40.20 -21.77
C GLU A 371 0.88 -39.08 -21.90
N PHE A 372 1.70 -38.93 -20.86
CA PHE A 372 2.87 -38.06 -20.91
C PHE A 372 3.90 -38.51 -21.97
N PRO A 373 4.68 -37.58 -22.55
CA PRO A 373 5.81 -37.94 -23.40
C PRO A 373 6.81 -38.81 -22.62
N GLY A 374 7.41 -39.79 -23.29
CA GLY A 374 8.29 -40.78 -22.69
C GLY A 374 7.59 -41.95 -21.99
N HIS A 375 6.25 -41.97 -21.93
CA HIS A 375 5.52 -43.10 -21.35
C HIS A 375 5.54 -44.32 -22.28
N VAL A 376 6.06 -45.44 -21.75
CA VAL A 376 6.11 -46.75 -22.41
C VAL A 376 5.05 -47.64 -21.77
N GLY A 377 3.84 -47.68 -22.35
CA GLY A 377 2.72 -48.40 -21.73
C GLY A 377 2.78 -49.92 -21.89
N ARG A 378 2.43 -50.66 -20.82
CA ARG A 378 1.77 -51.99 -20.93
C ARG A 378 0.26 -51.75 -21.10
N PRO A 379 -0.49 -52.63 -21.80
CA PRO A 379 -1.94 -52.48 -21.92
C PRO A 379 -2.61 -52.62 -20.56
N GLY A 380 -3.19 -51.54 -20.03
CA GLY A 380 -3.92 -51.53 -18.74
C GLY A 380 -3.68 -50.31 -17.86
N ASP A 381 -2.60 -49.55 -18.07
CA ASP A 381 -2.34 -48.35 -17.26
C ASP A 381 -3.30 -47.22 -17.67
N HIS A 382 -4.23 -46.88 -16.78
CA HIS A 382 -5.10 -45.73 -16.92
C HIS A 382 -4.30 -44.44 -16.67
N ALA A 383 -4.46 -43.43 -17.53
CA ALA A 383 -3.80 -42.13 -17.41
C ALA A 383 -4.30 -41.26 -16.21
N GLY A 384 -5.03 -41.85 -15.27
CA GLY A 384 -5.63 -41.19 -14.12
C GLY A 384 -5.47 -41.91 -12.79
N ASP A 385 -4.79 -43.07 -12.74
CA ASP A 385 -4.58 -43.77 -11.47
C ASP A 385 -3.44 -43.14 -10.66
N SER A 386 -3.87 -42.18 -9.85
CA SER A 386 -3.46 -41.98 -8.47
C SER A 386 -2.13 -41.25 -8.22
N VAL A 387 -2.28 -39.97 -7.86
CA VAL A 387 -1.39 -39.32 -6.88
C VAL A 387 -1.72 -39.82 -5.45
N GLY A 388 -2.22 -41.05 -5.33
CA GLY A 388 -2.69 -41.68 -4.10
C GLY A 388 -2.23 -43.12 -4.01
N SER A 389 -1.21 -43.37 -3.19
CA SER A 389 -0.84 -44.70 -2.70
C SER A 389 -0.28 -45.70 -3.73
N SER A 390 0.94 -45.45 -4.20
CA SER A 390 1.88 -46.57 -4.41
C SER A 390 2.94 -46.51 -3.31
N ALA A 391 2.59 -47.10 -2.17
CA ALA A 391 3.56 -47.45 -1.15
C ALA A 391 4.54 -48.47 -1.74
N LEU A 392 5.82 -48.18 -1.56
CA LEU A 392 6.94 -49.08 -1.79
C LEU A 392 6.65 -50.46 -1.17
N THR A 393 6.41 -51.47 -2.01
CA THR A 393 6.61 -52.87 -1.63
C THR A 393 7.61 -53.48 -2.59
N PRO A 394 8.81 -53.88 -2.12
CA PRO A 394 9.79 -54.55 -2.94
C PRO A 394 9.61 -56.06 -2.77
N GLU A 395 8.68 -56.69 -3.50
CA GLU A 395 8.68 -58.14 -3.57
C GLU A 395 8.01 -58.72 -4.82
N SER A 396 8.64 -59.77 -5.33
CA SER A 396 8.16 -60.71 -6.36
C SER A 396 8.24 -60.30 -7.84
N ALA A 397 9.42 -60.51 -8.45
CA ALA A 397 9.52 -61.22 -9.72
C ALA A 397 10.92 -61.84 -9.90
N ARG A 398 11.07 -63.10 -9.46
CA ARG A 398 12.14 -64.01 -9.92
C ARG A 398 11.62 -64.80 -11.13
N SER A 399 12.27 -64.69 -12.29
CA SER A 399 12.78 -65.79 -13.15
C SER A 399 13.23 -65.26 -14.54
N PRO A 400 14.03 -65.97 -15.35
CA PRO A 400 15.46 -65.66 -15.42
C PRO A 400 16.02 -65.50 -16.85
N HIS A 401 17.27 -65.03 -16.90
CA HIS A 401 18.23 -65.13 -18.01
C HIS A 401 17.95 -64.36 -19.31
N HIS A 402 18.51 -63.15 -19.43
CA HIS A 402 19.39 -62.82 -20.56
C HIS A 402 20.56 -61.94 -20.10
N SER A 403 21.72 -62.25 -20.66
CA SER A 403 23.07 -61.88 -20.23
C SER A 403 23.33 -60.37 -20.11
N THR A 404 23.98 -60.01 -19.02
CA THR A 404 24.56 -58.72 -18.68
C THR A 404 25.63 -58.24 -19.68
N LYS A 405 25.29 -57.24 -20.49
CA LYS A 405 26.23 -56.18 -20.91
C LYS A 405 25.62 -54.85 -20.47
N ARG A 406 26.29 -54.20 -19.51
CA ARG A 406 26.02 -52.85 -18.94
C ARG A 406 24.94 -52.06 -19.68
N ALA A 407 23.69 -52.18 -19.23
CA ALA A 407 22.66 -51.22 -19.57
C ALA A 407 23.05 -49.89 -18.94
N ARG A 408 23.51 -48.92 -19.75
CA ARG A 408 23.54 -47.52 -19.32
C ARG A 408 22.11 -47.20 -18.87
N VAL A 409 21.92 -46.79 -17.62
CA VAL A 409 20.63 -46.28 -17.15
C VAL A 409 20.31 -45.07 -18.03
N MET A 410 19.43 -45.25 -19.02
CA MET A 410 18.88 -44.14 -19.80
C MET A 410 18.03 -43.33 -18.83
N VAL A 411 18.47 -42.13 -18.49
CA VAL A 411 17.61 -41.16 -17.81
C VAL A 411 16.50 -40.80 -18.79
N ASN A 412 15.24 -40.88 -18.37
CA ASN A 412 14.10 -40.48 -19.18
C ASN A 412 14.26 -38.99 -19.56
N PRO A 413 14.43 -38.64 -20.85
CA PRO A 413 14.66 -37.24 -21.25
C PRO A 413 13.45 -36.34 -20.98
N TYR A 414 12.27 -36.93 -20.77
CA TYR A 414 11.03 -36.20 -20.48
C TYR A 414 10.72 -36.08 -18.98
N ALA A 415 11.60 -36.55 -18.09
CA ALA A 415 11.33 -36.56 -16.64
C ALA A 415 10.98 -35.17 -16.10
N ALA A 416 11.73 -34.13 -16.47
CA ALA A 416 11.47 -32.75 -16.03
C ALA A 416 10.07 -32.27 -16.46
N ALA A 417 9.72 -32.47 -17.73
CA ALA A 417 8.41 -32.13 -18.26
C ALA A 417 7.28 -32.92 -17.56
N GLN A 418 7.49 -34.20 -17.27
CA GLN A 418 6.51 -35.02 -16.54
C GLN A 418 6.23 -34.47 -15.13
N TYR A 419 7.25 -34.03 -14.38
CA TYR A 419 7.01 -33.36 -13.09
C TYR A 419 6.31 -32.01 -13.27
N SER A 420 6.71 -31.23 -14.28
CA SER A 420 6.06 -29.96 -14.62
C SER A 420 4.55 -30.15 -14.84
N PHE A 421 4.16 -31.11 -15.69
CA PHE A 421 2.76 -31.39 -16.00
C PHE A 421 1.97 -31.91 -14.81
N LYS A 422 2.57 -32.70 -13.93
CA LYS A 422 1.92 -33.17 -12.69
C LYS A 422 1.62 -31.99 -11.74
N PHE A 423 2.52 -31.02 -11.61
CA PHE A 423 2.22 -29.80 -10.87
C PHE A 423 1.12 -28.97 -11.53
N ASP A 424 1.08 -28.92 -12.86
CA ASP A 424 0.04 -28.21 -13.61
C ASP A 424 -1.35 -28.85 -13.45
N GLN A 425 -1.42 -30.18 -13.34
CA GLN A 425 -2.67 -30.90 -13.00
C GLN A 425 -3.16 -30.54 -11.60
N ILE A 426 -2.28 -30.53 -10.59
CA ILE A 426 -2.66 -30.09 -9.24
C ILE A 426 -3.09 -28.62 -9.24
N THR A 427 -2.40 -27.77 -10.01
CA THR A 427 -2.76 -26.36 -10.18
C THR A 427 -4.17 -26.21 -10.76
N ALA A 428 -4.52 -27.02 -11.75
CA ALA A 428 -5.85 -27.05 -12.34
C ALA A 428 -6.91 -27.44 -11.31
N GLU A 429 -6.66 -28.47 -10.52
CA GLU A 429 -7.53 -28.92 -9.43
C GLU A 429 -7.76 -27.83 -8.39
N ILE A 430 -6.70 -27.20 -7.88
CA ILE A 430 -6.78 -26.09 -6.91
C ILE A 430 -7.68 -24.98 -7.46
N LYS A 431 -7.45 -24.61 -8.72
CA LYS A 431 -8.19 -23.52 -9.36
C LYS A 431 -9.68 -23.83 -9.50
N LEU A 432 -10.03 -25.08 -9.84
CA LEU A 432 -11.43 -25.53 -9.94
C LEU A 432 -12.11 -25.58 -8.56
N MET A 433 -11.39 -25.97 -7.51
CA MET A 433 -11.96 -26.16 -6.19
C MET A 433 -12.16 -24.84 -5.43
N ILE A 434 -11.11 -24.01 -5.34
CA ILE A 434 -11.12 -22.85 -4.43
C ILE A 434 -11.09 -21.48 -5.12
N TYR A 435 -10.77 -21.42 -6.43
CA TYR A 435 -10.77 -20.18 -7.23
C TYR A 435 -11.98 -20.00 -8.15
N ARG A 436 -13.01 -20.83 -8.00
CA ARG A 436 -14.28 -20.68 -8.73
C ARG A 436 -15.05 -19.45 -8.23
N VAL A 437 -15.66 -18.73 -9.16
CA VAL A 437 -16.46 -17.52 -8.88
C VAL A 437 -17.91 -17.85 -8.52
N VAL A 438 -18.43 -19.01 -8.95
CA VAL A 438 -19.79 -19.44 -8.63
C VAL A 438 -19.77 -20.87 -8.12
N ASN A 439 -20.38 -21.09 -6.95
CA ASN A 439 -20.56 -22.41 -6.38
C ASN A 439 -22.00 -22.90 -6.64
N LEU A 440 -22.17 -23.86 -7.54
CA LEU A 440 -23.47 -24.44 -7.90
C LEU A 440 -23.50 -25.94 -7.53
N PRO A 441 -23.55 -26.28 -6.23
CA PRO A 441 -23.46 -27.67 -5.76
C PRO A 441 -24.60 -28.55 -6.30
N ASN A 442 -25.74 -27.96 -6.65
CA ASN A 442 -26.88 -28.67 -7.21
C ASN A 442 -26.67 -29.15 -8.66
N ARG A 443 -25.72 -28.55 -9.39
CA ARG A 443 -25.38 -28.96 -10.77
C ARG A 443 -24.14 -29.83 -10.84
N PHE A 444 -23.21 -29.64 -9.91
CA PHE A 444 -21.96 -30.39 -9.86
C PHE A 444 -21.66 -30.75 -8.40
N PRO A 445 -21.37 -32.03 -8.09
CA PRO A 445 -21.09 -32.48 -6.73
C PRO A 445 -19.69 -32.05 -6.31
N TRP A 446 -19.53 -30.77 -5.99
CA TRP A 446 -18.26 -30.22 -5.55
C TRP A 446 -17.93 -30.68 -4.13
N PRO A 447 -16.67 -31.07 -3.85
CA PRO A 447 -16.21 -31.28 -2.48
C PRO A 447 -16.47 -30.03 -1.64
N THR A 448 -17.07 -30.23 -0.46
CA THR A 448 -17.33 -29.18 0.53
C THR A 448 -16.39 -29.27 1.73
N ASP A 449 -15.72 -30.42 1.91
CA ASP A 449 -14.76 -30.64 2.98
C ASP A 449 -13.35 -30.20 2.54
N PHE A 450 -13.05 -28.92 2.76
CA PHE A 450 -11.73 -28.37 2.48
C PHE A 450 -10.69 -28.76 3.55
N ASP A 451 -11.12 -29.14 4.74
CA ASP A 451 -10.24 -29.46 5.86
C ASP A 451 -9.49 -30.78 5.63
N THR A 452 -10.07 -31.72 4.88
CA THR A 452 -9.39 -32.94 4.45
C THR A 452 -8.72 -32.81 3.07
N TRP A 453 -9.36 -32.10 2.14
CA TRP A 453 -8.86 -31.92 0.78
C TRP A 453 -7.58 -31.07 0.72
N GLN A 454 -7.52 -29.94 1.44
CA GLN A 454 -6.37 -29.03 1.36
C GLN A 454 -5.07 -29.70 1.87
N PRO A 455 -5.05 -30.44 3.01
CA PRO A 455 -3.89 -31.23 3.41
C PRO A 455 -3.53 -32.37 2.45
N ASP A 456 -4.51 -33.03 1.81
CA ASP A 456 -4.24 -34.06 0.81
C ASP A 456 -3.50 -33.48 -0.40
N VAL A 457 -4.00 -32.37 -0.97
CA VAL A 457 -3.33 -31.65 -2.07
C VAL A 457 -1.91 -31.27 -1.67
N ARG A 458 -1.72 -30.76 -0.45
CA ARG A 458 -0.38 -30.42 0.06
C ARG A 458 0.53 -31.65 0.09
N LYS A 459 0.06 -32.77 0.63
CA LYS A 459 0.83 -34.03 0.69
C LYS A 459 1.22 -34.51 -0.71
N ARG A 460 0.34 -34.36 -1.69
CA ARG A 460 0.61 -34.69 -3.10
C ARG A 460 1.69 -33.79 -3.71
N CYS A 461 1.66 -32.48 -3.45
CA CYS A 461 2.73 -31.56 -3.82
C CYS A 461 4.08 -31.93 -3.18
N ASP A 462 4.09 -32.24 -1.88
CA ASP A 462 5.31 -32.64 -1.15
C ASP A 462 5.89 -33.94 -1.71
N ALA A 463 5.05 -34.93 -1.99
CA ALA A 463 5.46 -36.20 -2.58
C ALA A 463 6.08 -36.01 -3.97
N LEU A 464 5.52 -35.13 -4.80
CA LEU A 464 6.10 -34.79 -6.11
C LEU A 464 7.45 -34.09 -5.97
N LEU A 465 7.58 -33.14 -5.03
CA LEU A 465 8.85 -32.45 -4.77
C LEU A 465 9.94 -33.41 -4.28
N GLU A 466 9.62 -34.34 -3.39
CA GLU A 466 10.58 -35.33 -2.92
C GLU A 466 10.94 -36.35 -3.99
N GLY A 467 9.98 -36.77 -4.82
CA GLY A 467 10.23 -37.59 -6.01
C GLY A 467 11.20 -36.91 -6.98
N LEU A 468 10.91 -35.64 -7.31
CA LEU A 468 11.78 -34.79 -8.13
C LEU A 468 13.20 -34.75 -7.56
N ARG A 469 13.34 -34.40 -6.29
CA ARG A 469 14.66 -34.31 -5.65
C ARG A 469 15.37 -35.65 -5.63
N ALA A 470 14.67 -36.77 -5.43
CA ALA A 470 15.29 -38.09 -5.40
C ALA A 470 15.79 -38.54 -6.78
N GLU A 471 15.01 -38.28 -7.83
CA GLU A 471 15.33 -38.63 -9.21
C GLU A 471 16.53 -37.84 -9.72
N PHE A 472 16.54 -36.52 -9.51
CA PHE A 472 17.60 -35.64 -9.97
C PHE A 472 18.85 -35.65 -9.05
N ARG A 473 18.76 -36.12 -7.80
CA ARG A 473 19.94 -36.39 -6.94
C ARG A 473 20.78 -37.59 -7.42
N ARG A 474 20.15 -38.60 -8.04
CA ARG A 474 20.81 -39.87 -8.41
C ARG A 474 21.36 -39.90 -9.85
N GLY A 475 20.92 -38.98 -10.71
CA GLY A 475 20.97 -39.18 -12.16
C GLY A 475 22.03 -38.44 -12.99
N PHE A 476 22.70 -37.38 -12.53
CA PHE A 476 23.48 -36.53 -13.46
C PHE A 476 24.91 -36.18 -13.01
N ARG A 477 25.88 -36.81 -13.67
CA ARG A 477 27.23 -36.26 -13.93
C ARG A 477 27.33 -35.99 -15.43
N ARG A 478 26.86 -34.84 -15.91
CA ARG A 478 27.28 -34.10 -17.14
C ARG A 478 26.26 -33.01 -17.54
N SER A 479 26.68 -31.75 -17.36
CA SER A 479 26.54 -30.62 -18.29
C SER A 479 25.20 -30.03 -18.78
N THR A 480 23.99 -30.52 -18.45
CA THR A 480 22.73 -29.93 -19.00
C THR A 480 21.56 -29.71 -18.03
N SER A 481 21.77 -29.55 -16.72
CA SER A 481 20.65 -29.33 -15.76
C SER A 481 20.79 -28.10 -14.87
N ASP A 482 21.32 -27.01 -15.41
CA ASP A 482 21.61 -25.84 -14.59
C ASP A 482 20.39 -24.90 -14.48
N GLY A 483 19.52 -25.17 -13.50
CA GLY A 483 18.31 -24.36 -13.22
C GLY A 483 16.98 -25.09 -13.38
N VAL A 484 16.93 -26.26 -14.05
CA VAL A 484 15.67 -27.00 -14.29
C VAL A 484 15.02 -27.48 -12.99
N VAL A 485 15.82 -27.99 -12.04
CA VAL A 485 15.32 -28.42 -10.73
C VAL A 485 14.73 -27.22 -9.99
N GLN A 486 15.44 -26.10 -9.95
CA GLN A 486 14.96 -24.86 -9.33
C GLN A 486 13.67 -24.36 -9.99
N ASN A 487 13.53 -24.43 -11.32
CA ASN A 487 12.29 -24.06 -12.00
C ASN A 487 11.10 -24.97 -11.60
N LEU A 488 11.35 -26.26 -11.36
CA LEU A 488 10.32 -27.17 -10.86
C LEU A 488 10.03 -26.96 -9.37
N GLU A 489 11.01 -26.56 -8.56
CA GLU A 489 10.79 -26.11 -7.18
C GLU A 489 9.95 -24.82 -7.13
N LEU A 490 10.16 -23.89 -8.08
CA LEU A 490 9.30 -22.72 -8.25
C LEU A 490 7.85 -23.12 -8.55
N LYS A 491 7.62 -24.11 -9.43
CA LYS A 491 6.28 -24.65 -9.68
C LYS A 491 5.63 -25.22 -8.41
N TYR A 492 6.39 -25.94 -7.59
CA TYR A 492 5.91 -26.40 -6.27
C TYR A 492 5.46 -25.21 -5.41
N HIS A 493 6.31 -24.20 -5.22
CA HIS A 493 5.96 -23.04 -4.38
C HIS A 493 4.79 -22.24 -4.95
N HIS A 494 4.62 -22.18 -6.27
CA HIS A 494 3.44 -21.58 -6.89
C HIS A 494 2.16 -22.35 -6.56
N CYS A 495 2.20 -23.69 -6.61
CA CYS A 495 1.07 -24.54 -6.18
C CYS A 495 0.73 -24.29 -4.71
N ILE A 496 1.73 -24.24 -3.83
CA ILE A 496 1.53 -24.02 -2.40
C ILE A 496 0.96 -22.62 -2.11
N MET A 497 1.49 -21.57 -2.74
CA MET A 497 0.94 -20.23 -2.59
C MET A 497 -0.49 -20.14 -3.12
N LEU A 498 -0.79 -20.77 -4.26
CA LEU A 498 -2.15 -20.83 -4.78
C LEU A 498 -3.09 -21.59 -3.82
N LEU A 499 -2.62 -22.67 -3.20
CA LEU A 499 -3.42 -23.48 -2.27
C LEU A 499 -3.79 -22.73 -0.97
N TYR A 500 -2.89 -21.89 -0.45
CA TYR A 500 -3.02 -21.33 0.91
C TYR A 500 -3.24 -19.82 0.99
N ARG A 501 -3.10 -19.08 -0.12
CA ARG A 501 -3.54 -17.68 -0.15
C ARG A 501 -5.07 -17.60 0.03
N PRO A 502 -5.59 -16.44 0.46
CA PRO A 502 -7.02 -16.18 0.43
C PRO A 502 -7.58 -16.44 -0.97
N SER A 503 -8.70 -17.15 -1.01
CA SER A 503 -9.36 -17.60 -2.23
C SER A 503 -10.88 -17.48 -2.09
N PRO A 504 -11.65 -17.44 -3.20
CA PRO A 504 -13.10 -17.30 -3.14
C PRO A 504 -13.78 -18.26 -2.17
N ALA A 505 -13.31 -19.51 -2.11
CA ALA A 505 -13.85 -20.52 -1.20
C ALA A 505 -13.26 -20.46 0.22
N ILE A 506 -12.00 -20.02 0.36
CA ILE A 506 -11.29 -19.92 1.65
C ILE A 506 -10.82 -18.47 1.83
N THR A 507 -11.71 -17.61 2.31
CA THR A 507 -11.47 -16.17 2.45
C THR A 507 -10.56 -15.83 3.63
N ARG A 508 -10.56 -16.66 4.67
CA ARG A 508 -9.77 -16.48 5.90
C ARG A 508 -8.97 -17.74 6.22
N PRO A 509 -7.75 -17.89 5.68
CA PRO A 509 -6.87 -19.01 6.01
C PRO A 509 -6.51 -19.06 7.50
N SER A 510 -6.23 -20.26 8.02
CA SER A 510 -5.73 -20.46 9.38
C SER A 510 -4.29 -19.95 9.53
N PHE A 511 -3.82 -19.81 10.78
CA PHE A 511 -2.43 -19.40 11.05
C PHE A 511 -1.40 -20.30 10.36
N ASP A 512 -1.58 -21.62 10.40
CA ASP A 512 -0.63 -22.56 9.79
C ASP A 512 -0.62 -22.43 8.27
N CYS A 513 -1.79 -22.23 7.64
CA CYS A 513 -1.90 -21.94 6.21
C CYS A 513 -1.15 -20.65 5.83
N TRP A 514 -1.30 -19.59 6.63
CA TRP A 514 -0.58 -18.34 6.43
C TRP A 514 0.94 -18.50 6.54
N LYS A 515 1.41 -19.28 7.52
CA LYS A 515 2.83 -19.55 7.70
C LYS A 515 3.43 -20.31 6.51
N ILE A 516 2.76 -21.36 6.05
CA ILE A 516 3.16 -22.13 4.86
C ILE A 516 3.20 -21.23 3.61
N CYS A 517 2.22 -20.35 3.46
CA CYS A 517 2.14 -19.41 2.35
C CYS A 517 3.30 -18.39 2.39
N TYR A 518 3.61 -17.84 3.57
CA TYR A 518 4.75 -16.95 3.80
C TYR A 518 6.08 -17.63 3.42
N GLU A 519 6.31 -18.85 3.92
CA GLU A 519 7.54 -19.60 3.65
C GLU A 519 7.72 -19.87 2.15
N SER A 520 6.64 -20.22 1.44
CA SER A 520 6.70 -20.43 -0.01
C SER A 520 6.92 -19.14 -0.81
N ALA A 521 6.36 -18.01 -0.36
CA ALA A 521 6.62 -16.71 -0.97
C ALA A 521 8.10 -16.29 -0.83
N VAL A 522 8.67 -16.47 0.36
CA VAL A 522 10.10 -16.21 0.62
C VAL A 522 10.98 -17.16 -0.20
N ALA A 523 10.68 -18.46 -0.22
CA ALA A 523 11.44 -19.43 -1.01
C ALA A 523 11.43 -19.08 -2.51
N THR A 524 10.28 -18.66 -3.04
CA THR A 524 10.16 -18.21 -4.46
C THR A 524 11.08 -17.02 -4.75
N ILE A 525 11.16 -16.03 -3.84
CA ILE A 525 12.06 -14.87 -3.97
C ILE A 525 13.52 -15.32 -3.93
N LEU A 526 13.89 -16.17 -2.99
CA LEU A 526 15.27 -16.60 -2.78
C LEU A 526 15.79 -17.50 -3.92
N ILE A 527 14.98 -18.44 -4.41
CA ILE A 527 15.33 -19.29 -5.56
C ILE A 527 15.57 -18.43 -6.81
N ASN A 528 14.68 -17.46 -7.09
CA ASN A 528 14.89 -16.53 -8.19
C ASN A 528 16.13 -15.64 -7.98
N SER A 529 16.41 -15.23 -6.74
CA SER A 529 17.62 -14.47 -6.41
C SER A 529 18.89 -15.26 -6.68
N GLU A 530 18.91 -16.56 -6.36
CA GLU A 530 20.01 -17.45 -6.66
C GLU A 530 20.17 -17.69 -8.17
N LEU A 531 19.07 -17.94 -8.88
CA LEU A 531 19.08 -18.04 -10.35
C LEU A 531 19.62 -16.76 -10.99
N HIS A 532 19.25 -15.59 -10.48
CA HIS A 532 19.78 -14.30 -10.96
C HIS A 532 21.28 -14.15 -10.66
N ARG A 533 21.72 -14.51 -9.45
CA ARG A 533 23.14 -14.48 -9.05
C ARG A 533 24.03 -15.31 -9.97
N PHE A 534 23.51 -16.41 -10.50
CA PHE A 534 24.21 -17.29 -11.43
C PHE A 534 23.86 -17.06 -12.92
N SER A 535 23.25 -15.93 -13.27
CA SER A 535 22.85 -15.60 -14.65
C SER A 535 21.98 -16.67 -15.31
N LYS A 536 21.08 -17.30 -14.55
CA LYS A 536 20.14 -18.34 -14.99
C LYS A 536 18.67 -17.93 -14.84
N LEU A 537 18.40 -16.77 -14.25
CA LEU A 537 17.05 -16.24 -14.16
C LEU A 537 16.45 -16.11 -15.57
N SER A 538 15.23 -16.63 -15.74
CA SER A 538 14.47 -16.41 -16.95
C SER A 538 13.98 -14.97 -17.01
N ASN A 539 14.54 -14.14 -17.90
CA ASN A 539 14.04 -12.78 -18.10
C ASN A 539 12.76 -12.77 -18.94
N SER A 540 11.63 -13.06 -18.30
CA SER A 540 10.29 -13.08 -18.90
C SER A 540 9.28 -12.32 -18.05
N TRP A 541 8.21 -11.83 -18.67
CA TRP A 541 7.15 -11.14 -17.90
C TRP A 541 6.44 -12.07 -16.90
N LEU A 542 6.40 -13.38 -17.17
CA LEU A 542 5.90 -14.38 -16.22
C LEU A 542 6.75 -14.46 -14.95
N THR A 543 8.08 -14.34 -15.10
CA THR A 543 9.01 -14.29 -13.96
C THR A 543 8.83 -12.99 -13.18
N ALA A 544 8.64 -11.87 -13.88
CA ALA A 544 8.34 -10.58 -13.26
C ALA A 544 7.04 -10.61 -12.45
N HIS A 545 5.96 -11.18 -13.02
CA HIS A 545 4.69 -11.39 -12.31
C HIS A 545 4.88 -12.30 -11.09
N THR A 546 5.60 -13.40 -11.24
CA THR A 546 5.90 -14.36 -10.16
C THR A 546 6.61 -13.69 -8.98
N VAL A 547 7.69 -12.95 -9.25
CA VAL A 547 8.47 -12.23 -8.22
C VAL A 547 7.60 -11.17 -7.55
N PHE A 548 6.84 -10.40 -8.33
CA PHE A 548 5.92 -9.39 -7.80
C PHE A 548 4.88 -10.01 -6.86
N VAL A 549 4.17 -11.04 -7.33
CA VAL A 549 3.12 -11.73 -6.58
C VAL A 549 3.68 -12.41 -5.31
N SER A 550 4.90 -12.92 -5.35
CA SER A 550 5.58 -13.46 -4.17
C SER A 550 5.97 -12.36 -3.19
N GLY A 551 6.52 -11.24 -3.67
CA GLY A 551 6.88 -10.07 -2.86
C GLY A 551 5.69 -9.49 -2.09
N ILE A 552 4.56 -9.28 -2.77
CA ILE A 552 3.34 -8.79 -2.12
C ILE A 552 2.81 -9.81 -1.09
N THR A 553 2.88 -11.12 -1.39
CA THR A 553 2.45 -12.18 -0.45
C THR A 553 3.30 -12.22 0.81
N PHE A 554 4.62 -12.13 0.64
CA PHE A 554 5.57 -12.03 1.74
C PHE A 554 5.23 -10.86 2.68
N LEU A 555 5.05 -9.66 2.12
CA LEU A 555 4.72 -8.46 2.90
C LEU A 555 3.35 -8.57 3.58
N TYR A 556 2.37 -9.13 2.87
CA TYR A 556 1.02 -9.27 3.39
C TYR A 556 0.93 -10.19 4.60
N CYS A 557 1.59 -11.34 4.54
CA CYS A 557 1.58 -12.29 5.65
C CYS A 557 2.19 -11.67 6.93
N LEU A 558 3.24 -10.86 6.79
CA LEU A 558 3.84 -10.11 7.91
C LEU A 558 2.91 -9.03 8.47
N TRP A 559 2.07 -8.45 7.62
CA TRP A 559 1.14 -7.41 8.03
C TRP A 559 -0.08 -7.98 8.77
N VAL A 560 -0.73 -9.00 8.20
CA VAL A 560 -1.99 -9.56 8.75
C VAL A 560 -1.78 -10.46 9.95
N VAL A 561 -0.61 -11.13 10.04
CA VAL A 561 -0.37 -12.14 11.07
C VAL A 561 0.75 -11.68 12.00
N PRO A 562 0.43 -11.05 13.16
CA PRO A 562 1.42 -10.53 14.10
C PRO A 562 2.45 -11.58 14.56
N LYS A 563 2.02 -12.84 14.68
CA LYS A 563 2.91 -13.95 15.07
C LYS A 563 3.99 -14.23 14.03
N ILE A 564 3.69 -14.15 12.72
CA ILE A 564 4.72 -14.28 11.67
C ILE A 564 5.71 -13.10 11.74
N LYS A 565 5.20 -11.88 11.99
CA LYS A 565 6.03 -10.69 12.18
C LYS A 565 6.98 -10.82 13.38
N GLN A 566 6.51 -11.38 14.50
CA GLN A 566 7.31 -11.61 15.70
C GLN A 566 8.36 -12.71 15.49
N GLU A 567 8.03 -13.78 14.76
CA GLU A 567 8.96 -14.87 14.43
C GLU A 567 10.02 -14.48 13.38
N THR A 568 9.77 -13.43 12.59
CA THR A 568 10.68 -12.94 11.54
C THR A 568 11.66 -11.92 12.10
N SER A 569 12.96 -12.24 12.09
CA SER A 569 13.99 -11.28 12.50
C SER A 569 14.09 -10.10 11.53
N LEU A 570 14.45 -8.92 12.04
CA LEU A 570 14.63 -7.73 11.21
C LEU A 570 15.68 -7.94 10.09
N VAL A 571 16.71 -8.73 10.38
CA VAL A 571 17.76 -9.10 9.41
C VAL A 571 17.18 -9.95 8.28
N ALA A 572 16.39 -10.98 8.61
CA ALA A 572 15.75 -11.83 7.61
C ALA A 572 14.75 -11.05 6.76
N PHE A 573 13.93 -10.19 7.39
CA PHE A 573 13.01 -9.30 6.70
C PHE A 573 13.74 -8.43 5.68
N LYS A 574 14.80 -7.71 6.11
CA LYS A 574 15.56 -6.82 5.25
C LYS A 574 16.22 -7.58 4.10
N SER A 575 16.85 -8.73 4.38
CA SER A 575 17.46 -9.57 3.35
C SER A 575 16.45 -10.03 2.30
N ASN A 576 15.26 -10.48 2.71
CA ASN A 576 14.22 -10.94 1.80
C ASN A 576 13.62 -9.79 0.97
N ALA A 577 13.40 -8.63 1.61
CA ALA A 577 12.92 -7.42 0.94
C ALA A 577 13.93 -6.90 -0.09
N ASP A 578 15.22 -6.87 0.26
CA ASP A 578 16.31 -6.45 -0.63
C ASP A 578 16.43 -7.41 -1.82
N ALA A 579 16.37 -8.74 -1.58
CA ALA A 579 16.36 -9.74 -2.64
C ALA A 579 15.20 -9.53 -3.62
N CYS A 580 13.99 -9.33 -3.11
CA CYS A 580 12.81 -9.07 -3.92
C CYS A 580 12.93 -7.75 -4.71
N SER A 581 13.38 -6.68 -4.05
CA SER A 581 13.55 -5.36 -4.68
C SER A 581 14.60 -5.41 -5.80
N ASN A 582 15.72 -6.09 -5.59
CA ASN A 582 16.78 -6.22 -6.58
C ASN A 582 16.33 -7.01 -7.81
N LEU A 583 15.57 -8.09 -7.62
CA LEU A 583 14.96 -8.84 -8.73
C LEU A 583 13.99 -7.97 -9.53
N LEU A 584 13.10 -7.24 -8.85
CA LEU A 584 12.16 -6.34 -9.52
C LEU A 584 12.89 -5.22 -10.28
N LYS A 585 13.96 -4.64 -9.73
CA LYS A 585 14.80 -3.65 -10.43
C LYS A 585 15.48 -4.22 -11.67
N TYR A 586 15.97 -5.46 -11.60
CA TYR A 586 16.55 -6.13 -12.76
C TYR A 586 15.50 -6.34 -13.86
N LEU A 587 14.34 -6.91 -13.50
CA LEU A 587 13.26 -7.21 -14.44
C LEU A 587 12.57 -5.94 -14.98
N ALA A 588 12.56 -4.84 -14.21
CA ALA A 588 12.03 -3.54 -14.60
C ALA A 588 12.75 -2.89 -15.80
N LYS A 589 13.97 -3.36 -16.13
CA LYS A 589 14.68 -2.90 -17.32
C LYS A 589 13.95 -3.26 -18.62
N THR A 590 13.19 -4.36 -18.60
CA THR A 590 12.49 -4.92 -19.77
C THR A 590 10.97 -4.90 -19.58
N TRP A 591 10.48 -5.20 -18.38
CA TRP A 591 9.05 -5.48 -18.15
C TRP A 591 8.36 -4.39 -17.34
N SER A 592 7.28 -3.84 -17.90
CA SER A 592 6.47 -2.80 -17.25
C SER A 592 5.90 -3.22 -15.91
N VAL A 593 5.43 -4.46 -15.77
CA VAL A 593 4.90 -4.99 -14.49
C VAL A 593 5.90 -4.86 -13.34
N ALA A 594 7.19 -5.03 -13.62
CA ALA A 594 8.24 -4.84 -12.63
C ALA A 594 8.60 -3.35 -12.48
N ALA A 595 8.63 -2.59 -13.57
CA ALA A 595 8.87 -1.15 -13.53
C ALA A 595 7.83 -0.40 -12.69
N ASP A 596 6.55 -0.73 -12.84
CA ASP A 596 5.45 -0.15 -12.06
C ASP A 596 5.57 -0.51 -10.58
N ALA A 597 5.94 -1.76 -10.27
CA ALA A 597 6.20 -2.19 -8.89
C ALA A 597 7.40 -1.45 -8.27
N VAL A 598 8.45 -1.23 -9.05
CA VAL A 598 9.63 -0.45 -8.63
C VAL A 598 9.27 1.03 -8.48
N LEU A 599 8.55 1.65 -9.40
CA LEU A 599 8.13 3.04 -9.31
C LEU A 599 7.21 3.28 -8.12
N ASN A 600 6.27 2.39 -7.85
CA ASN A 600 5.40 2.48 -6.69
C ASN A 600 6.14 2.27 -5.36
N SER A 601 7.19 1.44 -5.33
CA SER A 601 8.05 1.32 -4.14
C SER A 601 9.08 2.45 -4.01
N SER A 602 9.56 3.01 -5.12
CA SER A 602 10.62 4.05 -5.18
C SER A 602 10.06 5.47 -5.02
N ALA A 603 8.88 5.77 -5.57
CA ALA A 603 8.19 7.05 -5.40
C ALA A 603 7.69 7.26 -3.95
N ARG A 604 7.76 6.22 -3.11
CA ARG A 604 7.26 6.19 -1.73
C ARG A 604 8.29 5.84 -0.68
N CYS A 605 9.46 5.38 -1.09
CA CYS A 605 10.68 5.67 -0.34
C CYS A 605 10.97 7.19 -0.48
N GLN A 606 9.99 8.02 -0.08
CA GLN A 606 10.11 9.47 -0.07
C GLN A 606 11.32 9.80 0.78
N GLN A 607 12.11 10.75 0.29
CA GLN A 607 13.14 11.38 1.09
C GLN A 607 12.55 11.68 2.48
N ARG A 608 13.30 11.28 3.51
CA ARG A 608 13.06 11.56 4.92
C ARG A 608 12.40 12.95 5.06
N PRO A 609 11.18 13.10 5.64
CA PRO A 609 10.53 14.39 5.79
C PRO A 609 11.50 15.44 6.32
N GLN A 610 11.63 16.56 5.59
CA GLN A 610 12.47 17.69 5.97
C GLN A 610 11.57 18.70 6.68
N VAL A 611 11.57 18.65 8.01
CA VAL A 611 10.64 19.38 8.87
C VAL A 611 11.31 20.64 9.40
N ALA A 612 10.69 21.79 9.16
CA ALA A 612 11.04 23.06 9.80
C ALA A 612 9.92 23.46 10.77
N VAL A 613 10.29 23.82 12.00
CA VAL A 613 9.32 24.26 13.03
C VAL A 613 9.24 25.77 13.05
N LEU A 614 8.02 26.30 12.97
CA LEU A 614 7.74 27.73 13.00
C LEU A 614 7.38 28.20 14.42
N TYR A 615 7.82 29.40 14.78
CA TYR A 615 7.42 30.10 16.01
C TYR A 615 6.77 31.45 15.68
N GLN A 616 5.97 31.99 16.60
CA GLN A 616 5.28 33.27 16.44
C GLN A 616 6.25 34.46 16.52
N GLU A 617 6.57 35.06 15.38
CA GLU A 617 7.25 36.35 15.28
C GLU A 617 6.22 37.46 15.07
N ILE A 618 5.25 37.26 14.17
CA ILE A 618 4.22 38.25 13.84
C ILE A 618 3.26 38.44 15.01
N ASP A 619 2.77 39.67 15.23
CA ASP A 619 1.73 39.93 16.22
C ASP A 619 0.32 39.59 15.67
N PRO A 620 -0.55 38.92 16.45
CA PRO A 620 -1.91 38.65 16.03
C PRO A 620 -2.70 39.95 15.76
N PRO A 621 -3.51 40.02 14.69
CA PRO A 621 -4.26 41.22 14.35
C PRO A 621 -5.41 41.50 15.34
N VAL A 622 -5.88 42.75 15.36
CA VAL A 622 -7.13 43.12 16.02
C VAL A 622 -8.30 42.54 15.21
N ILE A 623 -9.15 41.73 15.84
CA ILE A 623 -10.32 41.11 15.21
C ILE A 623 -11.55 41.41 16.06
N ALA A 624 -12.56 42.05 15.47
CA ALA A 624 -13.74 42.56 16.18
C ALA A 624 -13.39 43.40 17.43
N GLY A 625 -12.30 44.19 17.32
CA GLY A 625 -11.80 45.05 18.39
C GLY A 625 -11.07 44.33 19.54
N ASN A 626 -10.85 43.02 19.47
CA ASN A 626 -10.09 42.25 20.45
C ASN A 626 -8.75 41.78 19.88
N VAL A 627 -7.67 41.79 20.68
CA VAL A 627 -6.35 41.26 20.32
C VAL A 627 -6.06 40.00 21.13
N LYS A 628 -5.60 38.94 20.48
CA LYS A 628 -5.12 37.74 21.19
C LYS A 628 -3.66 37.97 21.59
N PRO A 629 -3.33 38.04 22.89
CA PRO A 629 -1.97 38.34 23.33
C PRO A 629 -1.01 37.21 22.95
N LYS A 630 0.09 37.58 22.29
CA LYS A 630 1.21 36.67 21.96
C LYS A 630 1.88 36.15 23.24
N LYS A 631 2.29 34.87 23.23
CA LYS A 631 3.09 34.29 24.33
C LYS A 631 4.47 34.97 24.35
N PRO A 632 5.02 35.35 25.53
CA PRO A 632 6.42 35.78 25.62
C PRO A 632 7.35 34.77 24.94
N GLY A 633 8.23 35.25 24.05
CA GLY A 633 9.11 34.40 23.26
C GLY A 633 8.45 33.65 22.10
N GLY A 634 7.16 33.86 21.81
CA GLY A 634 6.52 33.40 20.57
C GLY A 634 6.43 31.88 20.41
N TYR A 635 6.33 31.11 21.49
CA TYR A 635 6.37 29.64 21.47
C TYR A 635 7.70 29.01 21.04
N LYS A 636 8.78 29.79 20.96
CA LYS A 636 10.13 29.29 20.64
C LYS A 636 10.57 28.13 21.53
N ASP A 637 10.26 28.19 22.82
CA ASP A 637 10.54 27.13 23.79
C ASP A 637 9.94 25.78 23.36
N SER A 638 8.62 25.73 23.17
CA SER A 638 7.91 24.53 22.73
C SER A 638 8.28 24.10 21.31
N GLY A 639 8.56 25.06 20.42
CA GLY A 639 9.03 24.76 19.07
C GLY A 639 10.37 24.02 19.09
N ALA A 640 11.28 24.46 19.94
CA ALA A 640 12.58 23.85 20.09
C ALA A 640 12.48 22.46 20.75
N ASP A 641 11.55 22.25 21.69
CA ASP A 641 11.25 20.91 22.22
C ASP A 641 10.79 19.94 21.11
N ILE A 642 9.90 20.40 20.21
CA ILE A 642 9.41 19.62 19.05
C ILE A 642 10.59 19.29 18.11
N ALA A 643 11.33 20.31 17.68
CA ALA A 643 12.43 20.17 16.74
C ALA A 643 13.54 19.25 17.29
N TYR A 644 13.93 19.42 18.55
CA TYR A 644 14.92 18.58 19.20
C TYR A 644 14.48 17.12 19.23
N ASN A 645 13.27 16.82 19.69
CA ASN A 645 12.79 15.45 19.78
C ASN A 645 12.64 14.78 18.40
N LEU A 646 12.16 15.50 17.40
CA LEU A 646 12.11 14.99 16.02
C LEU A 646 13.51 14.71 15.46
N SER A 647 14.52 15.52 15.83
CA SER A 647 15.90 15.34 15.34
C SER A 647 16.55 14.05 15.83
N LEU A 648 16.07 13.50 16.96
CA LEU A 648 16.53 12.22 17.50
C LEU A 648 16.00 11.01 16.71
N SER A 649 15.01 11.19 15.83
CA SER A 649 14.45 10.11 15.01
C SER A 649 15.18 9.96 13.69
N SER A 650 15.56 8.74 13.29
CA SER A 650 16.12 8.45 11.96
C SER A 650 15.11 8.62 10.81
N GLU A 651 13.83 8.76 11.11
CA GLU A 651 12.75 8.86 10.12
C GLU A 651 12.47 10.30 9.67
N VAL A 652 12.93 11.32 10.40
CA VAL A 652 12.64 12.74 10.12
C VAL A 652 13.92 13.57 10.12
N GLN A 653 14.17 14.35 9.08
CA GLN A 653 15.27 15.31 9.04
C GLN A 653 14.75 16.65 9.51
N VAL A 654 15.26 17.13 10.64
CA VAL A 654 14.89 18.45 11.15
C VAL A 654 15.80 19.50 10.52
N LEU A 655 15.20 20.56 10.01
CA LEU A 655 15.89 21.76 9.55
C LEU A 655 15.86 22.79 10.67
N SER A 656 16.98 23.48 10.86
CA SER A 656 17.18 24.48 11.90
C SER A 656 17.89 25.70 11.31
N PRO A 657 17.58 26.93 11.76
CA PRO A 657 18.28 28.13 11.28
C PRO A 657 19.80 28.06 11.51
N ASN A 658 20.21 27.43 12.61
CA ASN A 658 21.61 27.14 12.91
C ASN A 658 21.94 25.69 12.52
N PRO A 659 22.94 25.42 11.66
CA PRO A 659 23.33 24.06 11.26
C PRO A 659 23.81 23.16 12.41
N ARG A 660 24.20 23.75 13.55
CA ARG A 660 24.61 23.05 14.77
C ARG A 660 23.87 23.66 15.96
N PRO A 661 22.57 23.38 16.09
CA PRO A 661 21.75 24.05 17.07
C PRO A 661 22.09 23.61 18.49
N ASP A 662 22.21 24.58 19.41
CA ASP A 662 22.46 24.31 20.83
C ASP A 662 21.15 23.88 21.52
N PRO A 663 21.07 22.71 22.17
CA PRO A 663 19.88 22.28 22.91
C PRO A 663 19.44 23.24 24.02
N LEU A 664 20.27 24.20 24.47
CA LEU A 664 19.91 25.22 25.46
C LEU A 664 19.38 26.52 24.84
N LYS A 665 19.48 26.72 23.51
CA LYS A 665 19.07 27.97 22.85
C LYS A 665 17.88 27.75 21.92
N ASP A 666 16.69 28.15 22.34
CA ASP A 666 15.45 27.92 21.59
C ASP A 666 15.48 28.45 20.15
N ALA A 667 16.08 29.63 19.94
CA ALA A 667 16.15 30.29 18.64
C ALA A 667 17.00 29.53 17.61
N ASP A 668 17.90 28.64 18.05
CA ASP A 668 18.72 27.84 17.13
C ASP A 668 17.88 26.78 16.40
N TRP A 669 16.70 26.42 16.91
CA TRP A 669 15.91 25.27 16.45
C TRP A 669 14.69 25.62 15.57
N CYS A 670 14.21 26.86 15.60
CA CYS A 670 12.92 27.24 15.00
C CYS A 670 13.02 28.48 14.11
N PHE A 671 12.21 28.51 13.06
CA PHE A 671 12.10 29.64 12.13
C PHE A 671 10.97 30.59 12.53
N PRO A 672 11.11 31.91 12.31
CA PRO A 672 9.99 32.83 12.51
C PRO A 672 8.88 32.57 11.48
N ASP A 673 7.64 32.82 11.86
CA ASP A 673 6.45 32.65 11.00
C ASP A 673 6.18 33.82 10.03
N ASN A 674 7.06 34.82 9.99
CA ASN A 674 7.02 35.86 8.96
C ASN A 674 7.38 35.31 7.57
N GLU A 675 7.07 36.08 6.52
CA GLU A 675 7.22 35.61 5.13
C GLU A 675 8.65 35.16 4.82
N ASP A 676 9.66 35.93 5.26
CA ASP A 676 11.06 35.63 5.00
C ASP A 676 11.57 34.43 5.82
N GLY A 677 11.08 34.24 7.05
CA GLY A 677 11.38 33.06 7.87
C GLY A 677 10.86 31.77 7.26
N ILE A 678 9.61 31.78 6.78
CA ILE A 678 9.02 30.63 6.10
C ILE A 678 9.75 30.33 4.79
N LEU A 679 10.08 31.36 3.99
CA LEU A 679 10.83 31.16 2.75
C LEU A 679 12.24 30.66 3.02
N SER A 680 12.92 31.14 4.07
CA SER A 680 14.22 30.61 4.47
C SER A 680 14.17 29.12 4.76
N ALA A 681 13.14 28.64 5.47
CA ALA A 681 12.95 27.21 5.69
C ALA A 681 12.72 26.43 4.39
N ILE A 682 11.89 26.96 3.48
CA ILE A 682 11.60 26.35 2.17
C ILE A 682 12.87 26.28 1.30
N ASP A 683 13.66 27.36 1.27
CA ASP A 683 14.91 27.46 0.52
C ASP A 683 15.97 26.49 1.05
N GLN A 684 15.93 26.17 2.35
CA GLN A 684 16.74 25.11 2.97
C GLN A 684 16.26 23.68 2.68
N GLY A 685 15.19 23.51 1.90
CA GLY A 685 14.69 22.21 1.46
C GLY A 685 13.50 21.68 2.26
N ALA A 686 12.86 22.49 3.11
CA ALA A 686 11.71 22.05 3.88
C ALA A 686 10.64 21.44 2.97
N THR A 687 10.19 20.24 3.31
CA THR A 687 9.01 19.61 2.71
C THR A 687 7.79 19.73 3.62
N HIS A 688 8.03 19.95 4.91
CA HIS A 688 7.01 20.06 5.95
C HIS A 688 7.27 21.29 6.83
N LEU A 689 6.24 22.09 7.07
CA LEU A 689 6.26 23.20 8.02
C LEU A 689 5.40 22.85 9.23
N TRP A 690 5.98 22.84 10.41
CA TRP A 690 5.23 22.68 11.66
C TRP A 690 4.81 24.05 12.17
N ALA A 691 3.54 24.39 12.02
CA ALA A 691 3.01 25.70 12.39
C ALA A 691 2.73 25.80 13.90
N ASN A 692 3.79 25.87 14.72
CA ASN A 692 3.64 26.12 16.17
C ASN A 692 3.46 27.62 16.46
N THR A 693 2.45 28.20 15.82
CA THR A 693 2.12 29.63 15.87
C THR A 693 0.60 29.85 15.88
N ILE A 694 0.14 31.03 16.25
CA ILE A 694 -1.27 31.44 16.13
C ILE A 694 -1.51 31.84 14.68
N LEU A 695 -2.50 31.20 14.05
CA LEU A 695 -2.85 31.45 12.65
C LEU A 695 -4.08 32.37 12.57
N PHE A 696 -4.11 33.19 11.52
CA PHE A 696 -5.16 34.17 11.27
C PHE A 696 -5.25 34.45 9.76
N ALA A 697 -6.33 35.05 9.27
CA ALA A 697 -6.60 35.16 7.84
C ALA A 697 -5.53 35.98 7.09
N SER A 698 -4.91 36.97 7.75
CA SER A 698 -3.83 37.77 7.18
C SER A 698 -2.43 37.13 7.28
N HIS A 699 -2.29 35.95 7.88
CA HIS A 699 -1.01 35.27 8.09
C HIS A 699 -0.32 34.92 6.75
N PRO A 700 1.03 34.97 6.62
CA PRO A 700 1.72 34.68 5.36
C PRO A 700 1.41 33.30 4.76
N LEU A 701 1.20 32.28 5.61
CA LEU A 701 0.73 30.96 5.15
C LEU A 701 -0.61 31.04 4.38
N GLN A 702 -1.47 32.03 4.63
CA GLN A 702 -2.69 32.26 3.87
C GLN A 702 -2.48 33.20 2.67
N THR A 703 -1.83 34.34 2.89
CA THR A 703 -1.87 35.49 1.96
C THR A 703 -0.67 35.61 1.04
N SER A 704 0.51 35.10 1.42
CA SER A 704 1.75 35.33 0.67
C SER A 704 1.70 34.72 -0.74
N ALA A 705 1.93 35.58 -1.74
CA ALA A 705 2.11 35.17 -3.14
C ALA A 705 3.46 34.50 -3.40
N ARG A 706 4.51 34.85 -2.64
CA ARG A 706 5.84 34.21 -2.74
C ARG A 706 5.76 32.75 -2.27
N ILE A 707 5.17 32.52 -1.10
CA ILE A 707 4.96 31.17 -0.54
C ILE A 707 3.97 30.37 -1.41
N ARG A 708 2.97 31.01 -2.04
CA ARG A 708 2.00 30.37 -2.96
C ARG A 708 2.66 29.53 -4.04
N LYS A 709 3.83 29.94 -4.54
CA LYS A 709 4.57 29.19 -5.59
C LYS A 709 4.93 27.76 -5.16
N HIS A 710 4.95 27.48 -3.85
CA HIS A 710 5.33 26.20 -3.26
C HIS A 710 4.14 25.41 -2.69
N GLU A 711 2.90 25.91 -2.81
CA GLU A 711 1.75 25.40 -2.05
C GLU A 711 1.36 23.94 -2.34
N LYS A 712 1.72 23.44 -3.53
CA LYS A 712 1.52 22.03 -3.93
C LYS A 712 2.62 21.09 -3.43
N LYS A 713 3.78 21.63 -3.09
CA LYS A 713 4.98 20.87 -2.70
C LYS A 713 5.19 20.82 -1.19
N ILE A 714 4.73 21.85 -0.48
CA ILE A 714 4.88 21.98 0.97
C ILE A 714 3.65 21.41 1.68
N LYS A 715 3.91 20.59 2.68
CA LYS A 715 2.91 20.18 3.66
C LYS A 715 3.04 20.99 4.95
N VAL A 716 1.95 21.14 5.67
CA VAL A 716 1.88 21.90 6.92
C VAL A 716 1.21 21.04 7.99
N ILE A 717 1.84 21.00 9.16
CA ILE A 717 1.28 20.45 10.39
C ILE A 717 0.66 21.62 11.14
N GLY A 718 -0.67 21.73 11.10
CA GLY A 718 -1.38 22.87 11.66
C GLY A 718 -2.81 22.98 11.15
N GLN A 719 -3.51 24.01 11.61
CA GLN A 719 -4.86 24.35 11.17
C GLN A 719 -4.83 25.26 9.93
N GLY A 720 -5.95 25.38 9.21
CA GLY A 720 -6.11 26.42 8.18
C GLY A 720 -6.23 27.82 8.81
N PRO A 721 -5.53 28.86 8.32
CA PRO A 721 -5.58 30.18 8.96
C PRO A 721 -6.97 30.83 9.01
N LEU A 722 -7.81 30.62 7.99
CA LEU A 722 -9.19 31.11 7.98
C LEU A 722 -10.08 30.43 9.03
N ILE A 723 -9.92 29.12 9.23
CA ILE A 723 -10.67 28.38 10.25
C ILE A 723 -10.24 28.78 11.65
N VAL A 724 -8.93 29.02 11.88
CA VAL A 724 -8.44 29.47 13.19
C VAL A 724 -8.97 30.85 13.52
N GLU A 725 -8.91 31.81 12.59
CA GLU A 725 -9.40 33.16 12.85
C GLU A 725 -10.86 33.17 13.34
N LYS A 726 -11.69 32.29 12.75
CA LYS A 726 -13.10 32.17 13.09
C LYS A 726 -13.34 31.35 14.37
N TYR A 727 -12.66 30.21 14.53
CA TYR A 727 -12.90 29.27 15.63
C TYR A 727 -12.06 29.55 16.89
N ASP A 728 -11.08 30.44 16.86
CA ASP A 728 -10.46 30.99 18.08
C ASP A 728 -11.39 31.95 18.82
N ASP A 729 -12.50 32.36 18.20
CA ASP A 729 -13.57 33.12 18.85
C ASP A 729 -14.47 32.18 19.65
N LYS A 730 -14.30 32.18 20.98
CA LYS A 730 -15.03 31.28 21.88
C LYS A 730 -16.53 31.53 21.85
N ASP A 731 -16.96 32.79 21.67
CA ASP A 731 -18.38 33.13 21.59
C ASP A 731 -19.02 32.52 20.35
N PHE A 732 -18.33 32.65 19.20
CA PHE A 732 -18.78 32.05 17.96
C PHE A 732 -18.86 30.52 18.05
N VAL A 733 -17.80 29.85 18.52
CA VAL A 733 -17.79 28.39 18.63
C VAL A 733 -18.86 27.91 19.62
N ASN A 734 -18.98 28.53 20.78
CA ASN A 734 -19.97 28.14 21.77
C ASN A 734 -21.41 28.36 21.25
N THR A 735 -21.65 29.44 20.51
CA THR A 735 -22.95 29.68 19.85
C THR A 735 -23.23 28.62 18.80
N LEU A 736 -22.25 28.29 17.95
CA LEU A 736 -22.37 27.25 16.93
C LEU A 736 -22.69 25.87 17.55
N LEU A 737 -21.99 25.50 18.63
CA LEU A 737 -22.24 24.24 19.34
C LEU A 737 -23.63 24.20 19.97
N ARG A 738 -24.11 25.31 20.56
CA ARG A 738 -25.46 25.41 21.11
C ARG A 738 -26.54 25.31 20.04
N GLN A 739 -26.35 25.94 18.89
CA GLN A 739 -27.30 25.88 17.76
C GLN A 739 -27.47 24.46 17.20
N GLN A 740 -26.43 23.63 17.25
CA GLN A 740 -26.53 22.21 16.87
C GLN A 740 -27.40 21.38 17.83
N GLY A 741 -27.63 21.86 19.06
CA GLY A 741 -28.55 21.26 20.06
C GLY A 741 -28.15 19.88 20.62
N SER A 742 -27.14 19.22 20.04
CA SER A 742 -26.73 17.86 20.39
C SER A 742 -25.56 17.78 21.38
N PHE A 743 -24.97 18.92 21.74
CA PHE A 743 -23.84 19.01 22.66
C PHE A 743 -24.29 19.39 24.09
N THR A 744 -23.75 18.71 25.09
CA THR A 744 -23.85 19.04 26.50
C THR A 744 -22.97 20.26 26.81
N MET A 745 -23.61 21.41 26.95
CA MET A 745 -22.97 22.69 27.25
C MET A 745 -23.58 23.28 28.54
N PRO A 746 -22.81 24.04 29.35
CA PRO A 746 -23.38 24.80 30.45
C PRO A 746 -24.20 25.99 29.93
N TRP A 747 -25.03 26.57 30.81
CA TRP A 747 -25.63 27.87 30.54
C TRP A 747 -24.52 28.92 30.34
N ALA A 748 -24.66 29.78 29.32
CA ALA A 748 -23.81 30.95 29.18
C ALA A 748 -24.50 32.05 28.35
N CYS A 749 -24.04 33.28 28.53
CA CYS A 749 -24.38 34.43 27.72
C CYS A 749 -23.13 35.26 27.39
N THR A 750 -23.23 36.13 26.39
CA THR A 750 -22.13 37.02 25.99
C THR A 750 -22.55 38.47 26.13
N ILE A 751 -21.72 39.24 26.82
CA ILE A 751 -21.90 40.67 27.08
C ILE A 751 -20.93 41.43 26.19
N HIS A 752 -21.48 42.25 25.30
CA HIS A 752 -20.69 43.12 24.43
C HIS A 752 -20.57 44.52 25.03
N ALA A 753 -19.43 45.19 24.82
CA ALA A 753 -19.14 46.50 25.42
C ALA A 753 -20.16 47.59 25.05
N ASN A 754 -20.80 47.48 23.87
CA ASN A 754 -21.68 48.51 23.30
C ASN A 754 -23.18 48.29 23.54
N LYS A 755 -23.56 47.30 24.36
CA LYS A 755 -24.98 47.06 24.74
C LYS A 755 -25.22 47.47 26.19
N ASP A 756 -26.45 47.88 26.48
CA ASP A 756 -26.90 48.19 27.84
C ASP A 756 -26.52 47.06 28.81
N THR A 757 -26.05 47.42 30.00
CA THR A 757 -25.73 46.46 31.07
C THR A 757 -26.97 45.62 31.38
N PRO A 758 -26.95 44.30 31.11
CA PRO A 758 -28.11 43.45 31.37
C PRO A 758 -28.39 43.36 32.87
N ASP A 759 -29.65 43.10 33.22
CA ASP A 759 -30.03 42.79 34.60
C ASP A 759 -29.41 41.45 35.01
N TYR A 760 -28.44 41.52 35.93
CA TYR A 760 -27.66 40.39 36.41
C TYR A 760 -28.37 39.59 37.50
N THR A 761 -29.50 40.07 38.02
CA THR A 761 -30.21 39.44 39.17
C THR A 761 -30.75 38.05 38.84
N SER A 762 -30.99 37.75 37.56
CA SER A 762 -31.57 36.50 37.08
C SER A 762 -30.55 35.39 36.76
N TYR A 763 -29.25 35.65 36.95
CA TYR A 763 -28.19 34.72 36.53
C TYR A 763 -28.00 33.56 37.54
N PRO A 764 -27.57 32.37 37.07
CA PRO A 764 -27.42 31.19 37.92
C PRO A 764 -26.09 31.21 38.70
N TYR A 765 -25.99 32.08 39.71
CA TYR A 765 -24.78 32.17 40.54
C TYR A 765 -24.47 30.86 41.29
N PRO A 766 -23.18 30.50 41.47
CA PRO A 766 -22.00 31.21 41.00
C PRO A 766 -21.78 31.09 39.47
N VAL A 767 -21.19 32.13 38.87
CA VAL A 767 -20.88 32.19 37.43
C VAL A 767 -19.40 32.45 37.19
N VAL A 768 -18.87 32.05 36.03
CA VAL A 768 -17.52 32.39 35.57
C VAL A 768 -17.63 33.48 34.50
N ALA A 769 -16.89 34.56 34.68
CA ALA A 769 -16.75 35.62 33.68
C ALA A 769 -15.35 35.60 33.07
N LYS A 770 -15.27 35.59 31.74
CA LYS A 770 -14.01 35.51 30.98
C LYS A 770 -14.05 36.27 29.64
N PRO A 771 -12.92 36.78 29.13
CA PRO A 771 -12.84 37.33 27.78
C PRO A 771 -13.20 36.30 26.70
N ALA A 772 -13.97 36.70 25.68
CA ALA A 772 -14.28 35.84 24.53
C ALA A 772 -13.04 35.47 23.70
N ARG A 773 -12.05 36.38 23.66
CA ARG A 773 -10.72 36.15 23.07
C ARG A 773 -9.65 36.43 24.11
N GLY A 774 -9.01 35.37 24.63
CA GLY A 774 -8.00 35.46 25.69
C GLY A 774 -6.98 34.32 25.65
N ARG A 775 -5.98 34.37 26.53
CA ARG A 775 -4.96 33.31 26.68
C ARG A 775 -5.07 32.60 28.04
N GLY A 776 -5.14 31.27 28.03
CA GLY A 776 -5.20 30.47 29.26
C GLY A 776 -6.31 30.92 30.21
N SER A 777 -6.00 30.99 31.51
CA SER A 777 -6.90 31.47 32.57
C SER A 777 -6.82 32.98 32.83
N HIS A 778 -6.20 33.76 31.93
CA HIS A 778 -6.09 35.21 32.09
C HIS A 778 -7.47 35.89 31.95
N GLY A 779 -7.84 36.73 32.92
CA GLY A 779 -9.13 37.41 32.96
C GLY A 779 -10.32 36.53 33.37
N VAL A 780 -10.09 35.28 33.76
CA VAL A 780 -11.14 34.34 34.20
C VAL A 780 -11.36 34.52 35.71
N LYS A 781 -12.61 34.75 36.13
CA LYS A 781 -12.97 34.84 37.56
C LYS A 781 -14.30 34.15 37.85
N VAL A 782 -14.34 33.37 38.93
CA VAL A 782 -15.60 32.91 39.53
C VAL A 782 -16.21 34.06 40.33
N CYS A 783 -17.44 34.43 40.02
CA CYS A 783 -18.21 35.47 40.69
C CYS A 783 -19.35 34.81 41.48
N GLN A 784 -19.36 34.99 42.79
CA GLN A 784 -20.33 34.38 43.70
C GLN A 784 -21.68 35.09 43.69
N ASP A 785 -21.69 36.37 43.32
CA ASP A 785 -22.88 37.21 43.29
C ASP A 785 -22.79 38.30 42.21
N GLU A 786 -23.86 39.08 42.09
CA GLU A 786 -24.00 40.19 41.15
C GLU A 786 -22.94 41.28 41.33
N ASN A 787 -22.55 41.59 42.57
CA ASN A 787 -21.59 42.65 42.84
C ASN A 787 -20.20 42.25 42.35
N GLU A 788 -19.81 41.00 42.59
CA GLU A 788 -18.55 40.46 42.09
C GLU A 788 -18.51 40.41 40.56
N LEU A 789 -19.61 39.99 39.92
CA LEU A 789 -19.74 39.93 38.47
C LEU A 789 -19.65 41.33 37.83
N SER A 790 -20.43 42.28 38.33
CA SER A 790 -20.45 43.66 37.84
C SER A 790 -19.07 44.33 37.97
N SER A 791 -18.39 44.10 39.10
CA SER A 791 -17.04 44.62 39.33
C SER A 791 -16.02 44.01 38.37
N HIS A 792 -16.09 42.69 38.13
CA HIS A 792 -15.18 42.00 37.21
C HIS A 792 -15.42 42.40 35.75
N ILE A 793 -16.67 42.55 35.33
CA ILE A 793 -17.01 43.02 33.99
C ILE A 793 -16.45 44.43 33.76
N LYS A 794 -16.56 45.34 34.74
CA LYS A 794 -15.97 46.68 34.65
C LYS A 794 -14.45 46.63 34.51
N LEU A 795 -13.79 45.73 35.25
CA LEU A 795 -12.34 45.51 35.12
C LEU A 795 -11.97 45.05 33.71
N LEU A 796 -12.61 44.00 33.19
CA LEU A 796 -12.34 43.48 31.85
C LEU A 796 -12.62 44.53 30.74
N LYS A 797 -13.67 45.35 30.90
CA LYS A 797 -13.95 46.47 30.00
C LYS A 797 -12.85 47.53 30.05
N SER A 798 -12.34 47.86 31.25
CA SER A 798 -11.24 48.81 31.42
C SER A 798 -9.92 48.31 30.82
N GLU A 799 -9.74 46.99 30.74
CA GLU A 799 -8.62 46.34 30.06
C GLU A 799 -8.81 46.21 28.53
N GLY A 800 -9.90 46.78 27.98
CA GLY A 800 -10.17 46.81 26.55
C GLY A 800 -10.87 45.56 25.98
N THR A 801 -11.52 44.75 26.83
CA THR A 801 -12.27 43.56 26.37
C THR A 801 -13.64 43.96 25.81
N ASN A 802 -13.88 43.70 24.52
CA ASN A 802 -15.15 44.06 23.85
C ASN A 802 -16.25 43.00 23.96
N ALA A 803 -15.90 41.76 24.29
CA ALA A 803 -16.85 40.65 24.47
C ALA A 803 -16.45 39.79 25.67
N ILE A 804 -17.36 39.65 26.64
CA ILE A 804 -17.17 38.91 27.88
C ILE A 804 -18.20 37.78 27.92
N ILE A 805 -17.73 36.54 28.05
CA ILE A 805 -18.57 35.37 28.23
C ILE A 805 -18.82 35.20 29.73
N VAL A 806 -20.09 35.08 30.10
CA VAL A 806 -20.54 34.70 31.45
C VAL A 806 -21.16 33.31 31.36
N GLU A 807 -20.62 32.35 32.09
CA GLU A 807 -21.03 30.94 32.05
C GLU A 807 -21.33 30.41 33.46
N GLU A 808 -22.21 29.42 33.57
CA GLU A 808 -22.50 28.73 34.83
C GLU A 808 -21.21 28.11 35.39
N PHE A 809 -20.93 28.33 36.69
CA PHE A 809 -19.81 27.65 37.34
C PHE A 809 -20.15 26.19 37.61
N LEU A 810 -19.37 25.29 37.01
CA LEU A 810 -19.55 23.85 37.18
C LEU A 810 -18.69 23.35 38.35
N ALA A 811 -19.31 22.83 39.41
CA ALA A 811 -18.61 22.46 40.64
C ALA A 811 -17.91 21.08 40.59
N GLY A 812 -18.17 20.29 39.55
CA GLY A 812 -17.61 18.95 39.42
C GLY A 812 -16.18 18.93 38.88
N GLU A 813 -15.72 17.70 38.60
CA GLU A 813 -14.39 17.39 38.09
C GLU A 813 -14.12 18.09 36.74
N GLU A 814 -12.97 18.78 36.63
CA GLU A 814 -12.47 19.33 35.38
C GLU A 814 -11.58 18.31 34.68
N ALA A 815 -11.75 18.18 33.37
CA ALA A 815 -10.93 17.34 32.52
C ALA A 815 -10.70 17.98 31.16
N THR A 816 -9.81 17.38 30.40
CA THR A 816 -9.41 17.82 29.08
C THR A 816 -9.38 16.61 28.15
N VAL A 817 -9.90 16.80 26.94
CA VAL A 817 -9.84 15.82 25.84
C VAL A 817 -9.03 16.41 24.70
N THR A 818 -7.96 15.72 24.30
CA THR A 818 -7.26 16.04 23.06
C THR A 818 -7.91 15.26 21.92
N VAL A 819 -8.45 15.98 20.94
CA VAL A 819 -9.05 15.40 19.73
C VAL A 819 -8.02 15.44 18.63
N MET A 820 -7.72 14.26 18.09
CA MET A 820 -6.85 14.08 16.94
C MET A 820 -7.68 14.23 15.65
N PRO A 821 -7.11 14.90 14.62
CA PRO A 821 -7.78 15.05 13.33
C PRO A 821 -7.88 13.69 12.64
N PRO A 822 -8.71 13.56 11.58
CA PRO A 822 -8.84 12.34 10.83
C PRO A 822 -7.49 11.96 10.22
N THR A 823 -7.18 10.68 10.35
CA THR A 823 -6.09 10.01 9.64
C THR A 823 -6.70 9.11 8.58
N PHE A 824 -5.89 8.48 7.74
CA PHE A 824 -6.45 7.63 6.69
C PHE A 824 -7.30 6.47 7.25
N ASP A 825 -6.91 5.89 8.38
CA ASP A 825 -7.51 4.70 8.97
C ASP A 825 -8.52 5.00 10.10
N LYS A 826 -8.60 6.25 10.55
CA LYS A 826 -9.48 6.67 11.64
C LYS A 826 -10.09 8.04 11.35
N GLY A 827 -11.40 8.16 11.59
CA GLY A 827 -12.05 9.46 11.69
C GLY A 827 -11.49 10.30 12.84
N TYR A 828 -12.17 11.38 13.21
CA TYR A 828 -11.81 12.11 14.43
C TYR A 828 -11.84 11.16 15.63
N TRP A 829 -10.78 11.18 16.42
CA TRP A 829 -10.62 10.29 17.57
C TRP A 829 -9.95 11.04 18.72
N SER A 830 -10.14 10.59 19.94
CA SER A 830 -9.62 11.25 21.14
C SER A 830 -8.47 10.47 21.78
N LEU A 831 -7.48 11.20 22.31
CA LEU A 831 -6.53 10.63 23.27
C LEU A 831 -7.23 10.42 24.63
N PRO A 832 -6.70 9.55 25.51
CA PRO A 832 -7.23 9.35 26.85
C PRO A 832 -7.50 10.67 27.60
N VAL A 833 -8.63 10.74 28.29
CA VAL A 833 -9.04 11.93 29.04
C VAL A 833 -8.02 12.24 30.14
N VAL A 834 -7.70 13.51 30.34
CA VAL A 834 -6.81 13.98 31.41
C VAL A 834 -7.61 14.82 32.40
N THR A 835 -7.68 14.38 33.66
CA THR A 835 -8.36 15.13 34.73
C THR A 835 -7.41 16.15 35.33
N ARG A 836 -7.98 17.25 35.82
CA ARG A 836 -7.26 18.36 36.45
C ARG A 836 -7.65 18.45 37.92
N PHE A 837 -6.69 18.73 38.78
CA PHE A 837 -6.85 18.84 40.23
C PHE A 837 -6.00 20.00 40.78
N ASN A 838 -6.09 20.30 42.07
CA ASN A 838 -5.40 21.42 42.73
C ASN A 838 -5.79 22.80 42.15
N HIS A 839 -7.08 23.03 41.90
CA HIS A 839 -7.63 24.32 41.52
C HIS A 839 -7.44 25.38 42.61
N GLN A 840 -7.19 26.63 42.20
CA GLN A 840 -7.18 27.80 43.07
C GLN A 840 -8.47 28.58 42.82
N ASP A 841 -9.28 28.78 43.86
CA ASP A 841 -10.59 29.44 43.77
C ASP A 841 -11.51 28.84 42.68
N GLY A 842 -11.45 27.51 42.51
CA GLY A 842 -12.24 26.78 41.53
C GLY A 842 -11.74 26.88 40.07
N ILE A 843 -10.61 27.56 39.83
CA ILE A 843 -9.96 27.73 38.53
C ILE A 843 -8.63 26.98 38.51
N ALA A 844 -8.38 26.24 37.44
CA ALA A 844 -7.12 25.54 37.31
C ALA A 844 -5.97 26.55 37.03
N PRO A 845 -4.85 26.48 37.78
CA PRO A 845 -3.78 27.46 37.65
C PRO A 845 -3.13 27.44 36.26
N TYR A 846 -2.61 28.58 35.85
CA TYR A 846 -1.97 28.74 34.54
C TYR A 846 -0.68 27.92 34.45
N ASN A 847 -0.48 27.24 33.31
CA ASN A 847 0.68 26.35 33.05
C ASN A 847 2.05 27.04 33.13
N GLY A 848 2.10 28.39 33.09
CA GLY A 848 3.34 29.15 33.28
C GLY A 848 3.77 29.29 34.74
N THR A 849 2.91 28.95 35.70
CA THR A 849 3.14 29.13 37.15
C THR A 849 3.26 27.79 37.89
N VAL A 850 2.54 26.76 37.44
CA VAL A 850 2.56 25.40 38.02
C VAL A 850 2.74 24.39 36.89
N ALA A 851 3.67 23.45 37.05
CA ALA A 851 3.88 22.37 36.09
C ALA A 851 2.61 21.54 35.91
N VAL A 852 2.27 21.22 34.66
CA VAL A 852 1.04 20.48 34.32
C VAL A 852 1.01 19.10 34.97
N THR A 853 2.17 18.45 35.11
CA THR A 853 2.34 17.17 35.80
C THR A 853 1.96 17.21 37.27
N ALA A 854 1.97 18.39 37.91
CA ALA A 854 1.66 18.58 39.32
C ALA A 854 0.16 18.83 39.58
N ASN A 855 -0.64 19.07 38.53
CA ASN A 855 -2.06 19.41 38.66
C ASN A 855 -2.96 18.64 37.68
N SER A 856 -2.44 17.63 36.98
CA SER A 856 -3.18 16.88 35.96
C SER A 856 -2.74 15.41 35.90
N LYS A 857 -3.67 14.50 35.59
CA LYS A 857 -3.39 13.06 35.45
C LYS A 857 -4.28 12.43 34.37
N ALA A 858 -3.70 11.54 33.56
CA ALA A 858 -4.47 10.76 32.60
C ALA A 858 -5.35 9.71 33.29
N VAL A 859 -6.57 9.57 32.80
CA VAL A 859 -7.53 8.55 33.25
C VAL A 859 -7.17 7.23 32.57
N VAL A 860 -6.86 6.21 33.37
CA VAL A 860 -6.48 4.87 32.88
C VAL A 860 -7.33 3.84 33.61
N GLY A 861 -8.08 3.02 32.87
CA GLY A 861 -8.86 1.90 33.41
C GLY A 861 -10.07 2.30 34.26
N SER A 862 -10.67 3.47 34.02
CA SER A 862 -11.91 3.89 34.70
C SER A 862 -13.13 3.17 34.13
N GLU A 863 -14.07 2.76 34.99
CA GLU A 863 -15.37 2.19 34.61
C GLU A 863 -16.48 3.25 34.47
N ASP A 864 -16.17 4.53 34.72
CA ASP A 864 -17.17 5.61 34.58
C ASP A 864 -17.43 5.92 33.09
N PRO A 865 -18.64 5.65 32.57
CA PRO A 865 -18.97 5.83 31.15
C PRO A 865 -18.89 7.30 30.71
N ALA A 866 -18.96 8.26 31.64
CA ALA A 866 -18.94 9.69 31.31
C ALA A 866 -17.64 10.12 30.59
N TYR A 867 -16.52 9.43 30.85
CA TYR A 867 -15.25 9.72 30.15
C TYR A 867 -15.29 9.30 28.69
N GLU A 868 -15.90 8.15 28.37
CA GLU A 868 -16.03 7.69 26.98
C GLU A 868 -17.09 8.51 26.22
N GLU A 869 -18.18 8.89 26.90
CA GLU A 869 -19.23 9.73 26.34
C GLU A 869 -18.69 11.12 25.97
N VAL A 870 -17.96 11.79 26.87
CA VAL A 870 -17.41 13.11 26.59
C VAL A 870 -16.32 13.07 25.52
N ALA A 871 -15.53 12.00 25.47
CA ALA A 871 -14.55 11.76 24.42
C ALA A 871 -15.20 11.71 23.04
N LYS A 872 -16.25 10.89 22.87
CA LYS A 872 -17.04 10.81 21.61
C LYS A 872 -17.71 12.13 21.26
N GLU A 873 -18.14 12.88 22.26
CA GLU A 873 -18.74 14.19 22.06
C GLU A 873 -17.71 15.21 21.54
N CYS A 874 -16.50 15.20 22.11
CA CYS A 874 -15.38 16.02 21.64
C CYS A 874 -14.94 15.64 20.22
N GLU A 875 -14.96 14.37 19.84
CA GLU A 875 -14.70 13.91 18.47
C GLU A 875 -15.72 14.49 17.47
N LYS A 876 -16.99 14.56 17.85
CA LYS A 876 -18.03 15.22 17.04
C LYS A 876 -17.76 16.72 16.87
N VAL A 877 -17.24 17.41 17.89
CA VAL A 877 -16.80 18.81 17.77
C VAL A 877 -15.67 18.94 16.76
N GLY A 878 -14.64 18.08 16.84
CA GLY A 878 -13.56 18.06 15.85
C GLY A 878 -14.07 17.89 14.42
N LYS A 879 -15.03 16.97 14.23
CA LYS A 879 -15.71 16.72 12.95
C LYS A 879 -16.55 17.89 12.46
N LEU A 880 -17.25 18.57 13.36
CA LEU A 880 -18.05 19.75 13.04
C LEU A 880 -17.14 20.89 12.56
N LEU A 881 -16.04 21.14 13.26
CA LEU A 881 -15.11 22.23 12.97
C LEU A 881 -14.14 21.92 11.81
N GLY A 882 -14.03 20.67 11.38
CA GLY A 882 -13.16 20.30 10.25
C GLY A 882 -11.66 20.49 10.56
N THR A 883 -11.25 20.20 11.79
CA THR A 883 -9.89 20.45 12.28
C THR A 883 -8.85 19.52 11.64
N THR A 884 -7.69 20.07 11.28
CA THR A 884 -6.60 19.36 10.56
C THR A 884 -5.36 19.09 11.42
N ALA A 885 -5.33 19.61 12.63
CA ALA A 885 -4.33 19.35 13.64
C ALA A 885 -5.02 19.06 14.99
N PRO A 886 -4.30 18.48 15.98
CA PRO A 886 -4.88 18.21 17.28
C PRO A 886 -5.47 19.47 17.91
N ILE A 887 -6.69 19.36 18.43
CA ILE A 887 -7.32 20.40 19.26
C ILE A 887 -7.49 19.89 20.68
N ARG A 888 -7.69 20.81 21.61
CA ARG A 888 -7.97 20.47 23.02
C ARG A 888 -9.32 21.05 23.42
N ILE A 889 -10.17 20.21 23.98
CA ILE A 889 -11.48 20.62 24.51
C ILE A 889 -11.46 20.43 26.03
N ASP A 890 -11.69 21.51 26.76
CA ASP A 890 -11.82 21.49 28.21
C ASP A 890 -13.28 21.26 28.58
N VAL A 891 -13.46 20.33 29.52
CA VAL A 891 -14.77 19.79 29.91
C VAL A 891 -14.86 19.74 31.43
N ARG A 892 -16.06 19.94 31.98
CA ARG A 892 -16.26 19.90 33.44
C ARG A 892 -17.60 19.30 33.80
N ARG A 893 -17.66 18.49 34.85
CA ARG A 893 -18.93 17.93 35.33
C ARG A 893 -19.76 19.01 36.02
N PHE A 894 -21.07 19.01 35.81
CA PHE A 894 -22.00 19.88 36.56
C PHE A 894 -21.85 19.72 38.08
N LYS A 895 -21.76 18.47 38.53
CA LYS A 895 -21.48 18.10 39.92
C LYS A 895 -20.74 16.75 39.98
N ALA A 896 -20.27 16.35 41.15
CA ALA A 896 -19.62 15.06 41.32
C ALA A 896 -20.53 13.91 40.80
N GLY A 897 -19.98 13.04 39.95
CA GLY A 897 -20.70 11.91 39.35
C GLY A 897 -21.69 12.25 38.22
N SER A 898 -21.85 13.52 37.82
CA SER A 898 -22.70 13.88 36.67
C SER A 898 -21.96 13.75 35.34
N LYS A 899 -22.68 13.87 34.21
CA LYS A 899 -22.08 14.07 32.89
C LYS A 899 -21.16 15.30 32.84
N PHE A 900 -20.21 15.28 31.90
CA PHE A 900 -19.39 16.43 31.55
C PHE A 900 -20.14 17.39 30.63
N ALA A 901 -19.81 18.67 30.72
CA ALA A 901 -20.18 19.69 29.77
C ALA A 901 -18.94 20.32 29.14
N LEU A 902 -19.01 20.64 27.86
CA LEU A 902 -17.94 21.29 27.11
C LEU A 902 -18.00 22.80 27.38
N PHE A 903 -16.87 23.43 27.71
CA PHE A 903 -16.86 24.86 28.03
C PHE A 903 -15.70 25.65 27.39
N ASP A 904 -14.68 24.99 26.83
CA ASP A 904 -13.62 25.69 26.09
C ASP A 904 -12.99 24.83 24.97
N VAL A 905 -13.02 25.31 23.73
CA VAL A 905 -12.37 24.68 22.56
C VAL A 905 -11.10 25.44 22.21
N ASN A 906 -9.97 24.74 22.19
CA ASN A 906 -8.66 25.33 21.94
C ASN A 906 -8.10 24.78 20.61
N MET A 907 -8.09 25.62 19.58
CA MET A 907 -7.65 25.24 18.22
C MET A 907 -6.16 24.94 18.12
N LYS A 908 -5.35 25.47 19.04
CA LYS A 908 -3.91 25.21 19.17
C LYS A 908 -3.55 24.83 20.61
N PRO A 909 -3.46 23.53 20.94
CA PRO A 909 -3.04 23.11 22.26
C PRO A 909 -1.57 23.48 22.54
N ASN A 910 -1.23 23.56 23.83
CA ASN A 910 0.17 23.63 24.24
C ASN A 910 0.88 22.30 23.91
N MET A 911 2.09 22.38 23.36
CA MET A 911 2.87 21.24 22.91
C MET A 911 4.30 21.28 23.47
N THR A 912 4.46 21.74 24.72
CA THR A 912 5.72 21.55 25.44
C THR A 912 5.92 20.08 25.76
N GLY A 913 7.18 19.64 25.80
CA GLY A 913 7.51 18.27 26.18
C GLY A 913 8.96 18.10 26.64
N PRO A 914 9.27 16.97 27.29
CA PRO A 914 10.59 16.68 27.82
C PRO A 914 11.59 16.31 26.71
N GLY A 915 12.87 16.18 27.08
CA GLY A 915 13.94 15.68 26.21
C GLY A 915 15.11 16.65 26.05
N ARG A 916 14.86 17.96 26.10
CA ARG A 916 15.92 18.96 26.15
C ARG A 916 16.43 19.16 27.59
N PRO A 917 17.72 19.51 27.80
CA PRO A 917 18.26 19.72 29.13
C PRO A 917 17.43 20.73 29.96
N GLY A 918 17.03 20.34 31.18
CA GLY A 918 16.23 21.19 32.08
C GLY A 918 14.74 21.27 31.74
N ARG A 919 14.24 20.46 30.79
CA ARG A 919 12.83 20.45 30.36
C ARG A 919 12.07 19.18 30.77
N ASP A 920 12.62 18.34 31.65
CA ASP A 920 12.09 17.01 31.95
C ASP A 920 10.65 16.99 32.52
N GLU A 921 10.24 18.04 33.23
CA GLU A 921 8.91 18.14 33.85
C GLU A 921 7.89 18.91 32.99
N GLN A 922 8.20 19.18 31.72
CA GLN A 922 7.44 20.12 30.88
C GLN A 922 6.37 19.44 29.99
N ALA A 923 5.95 18.23 30.35
CA ALA A 923 4.95 17.48 29.62
C ALA A 923 3.61 18.25 29.53
N SER A 924 3.16 18.49 28.30
CA SER A 924 1.83 19.07 28.05
C SER A 924 0.68 18.11 28.41
N LEU A 925 -0.54 18.65 28.56
CA LEU A 925 -1.75 17.84 28.75
C LEU A 925 -1.92 16.79 27.64
N THR A 926 -1.62 17.16 26.39
CA THR A 926 -1.65 16.24 25.25
C THR A 926 -0.63 15.12 25.39
N LEU A 927 0.58 15.41 25.89
CA LEU A 927 1.58 14.36 26.14
C LEU A 927 1.19 13.45 27.30
N LEU A 928 0.59 13.99 28.37
CA LEU A 928 0.05 13.16 29.46
C LEU A 928 -1.02 12.20 28.96
N ALA A 929 -1.92 12.68 28.09
CA ALA A 929 -2.93 11.84 27.44
C ALA A 929 -2.28 10.75 26.58
N ALA A 930 -1.30 11.10 25.76
CA ALA A 930 -0.57 10.16 24.91
C ALA A 930 0.22 9.10 25.71
N ALA A 931 0.81 9.49 26.85
CA ALA A 931 1.55 8.58 27.72
C ALA A 931 0.67 7.44 28.28
N ALA A 932 -0.63 7.67 28.47
CA ALA A 932 -1.58 6.61 28.85
C ALA A 932 -1.80 5.55 27.74
N LEU A 933 -1.43 5.85 26.49
CA LEU A 933 -1.36 4.88 25.39
C LEU A 933 0.02 4.20 25.28
N GLY A 934 0.95 4.51 26.18
CA GLY A 934 2.34 4.06 26.14
C GLY A 934 3.21 4.86 25.15
N TRP A 935 2.77 6.05 24.71
CA TRP A 935 3.55 6.88 23.79
C TRP A 935 4.50 7.81 24.54
N ASP A 936 5.75 7.87 24.08
CA ASP A 936 6.67 8.93 24.47
C ASP A 936 6.46 10.19 23.60
N TYR A 937 7.20 11.25 23.90
CA TYR A 937 7.03 12.50 23.18
C TYR A 937 7.39 12.38 21.69
N LYS A 938 8.39 11.56 21.33
CA LYS A 938 8.78 11.33 19.93
C LYS A 938 7.67 10.63 19.16
N GLU A 939 7.04 9.61 19.76
CA GLU A 939 5.92 8.91 19.15
C GLU A 939 4.70 9.82 18.97
N LEU A 940 4.35 10.64 19.97
CA LEU A 940 3.29 11.64 19.83
C LEU A 940 3.58 12.59 18.66
N LEU A 941 4.79 13.14 18.56
CA LEU A 941 5.16 14.04 17.47
C LEU A 941 5.13 13.35 16.11
N ARG A 942 5.52 12.07 16.04
CA ARG A 942 5.43 11.26 14.81
C ARG A 942 3.98 11.08 14.36
N GLN A 943 3.06 10.85 15.30
CA GLN A 943 1.63 10.71 15.01
C GLN A 943 1.03 12.03 14.52
N ILE A 944 1.38 13.15 15.14
CA ILE A 944 0.96 14.51 14.71
C ILE A 944 1.56 14.87 13.34
N LEU A 945 2.82 14.50 13.07
CA LEU A 945 3.44 14.71 11.76
C LEU A 945 2.65 14.02 10.62
N GLY A 946 2.05 12.87 10.93
CA GLY A 946 1.17 12.13 10.01
C GLY A 946 -0.12 12.87 9.61
N THR A 947 -0.50 13.94 10.32
CA THR A 947 -1.71 14.74 10.06
C THR A 947 -1.46 15.93 9.13
N SER A 948 -0.33 15.95 8.42
CA SER A 948 0.05 17.08 7.58
C SER A 948 -0.82 17.20 6.31
N TYR A 949 -1.18 18.44 5.96
CA TYR A 949 -1.94 18.78 4.75
C TYR A 949 -1.10 19.58 3.78
N THR A 950 -1.38 19.51 2.47
CA THR A 950 -0.75 20.45 1.53
C THR A 950 -1.14 21.87 1.89
N LEU A 951 -0.21 22.82 1.73
CA LEU A 951 -0.51 24.23 1.96
C LEU A 951 -1.68 24.71 1.08
N GLU A 952 -1.78 24.20 -0.15
CA GLU A 952 -2.92 24.46 -1.03
C GLU A 952 -4.25 24.06 -0.38
N ALA A 953 -4.33 22.87 0.23
CA ALA A 953 -5.54 22.39 0.88
C ALA A 953 -5.89 23.26 2.09
N LEU A 954 -4.90 23.59 2.94
CA LEU A 954 -5.14 24.44 4.11
C LEU A 954 -5.65 25.83 3.75
N ARG A 955 -5.15 26.42 2.66
CA ARG A 955 -5.60 27.74 2.18
C ARG A 955 -7.04 27.77 1.69
N LYS A 956 -7.55 26.62 1.23
CA LYS A 956 -8.92 26.45 0.74
C LYS A 956 -9.90 26.09 1.86
N LEU A 957 -9.43 25.72 3.05
CA LEU A 957 -10.30 25.43 4.18
C LEU A 957 -10.98 26.71 4.66
N ALA A 958 -12.30 26.72 4.58
CA ALA A 958 -13.15 27.78 5.09
C ALA A 958 -13.93 27.30 6.31
N PRO A 959 -14.25 28.19 7.28
CA PRO A 959 -15.15 27.85 8.37
C PRO A 959 -16.51 27.42 7.83
N ARG A 960 -17.10 26.38 8.42
CA ARG A 960 -18.50 26.03 8.21
C ARG A 960 -19.39 27.12 8.80
N THR A 961 -20.36 27.57 8.01
CA THR A 961 -21.40 28.55 8.36
C THR A 961 -22.58 27.90 9.03
#